data_AF-A0A257LNI3-F1
#
_entry.id   AF-A0A257LNI3-F1
#
_cell.length_a   1.000
_cell.length_b   1.000
_cell.length_c   1.000
_cell.angle_alpha   90.00
_cell.angle_beta   90.00
_cell.angle_gamma   90.00
#
_symmetry.space_group_name_H-M   'P 1'
#
loop_
_entity.id
_entity.type
_entity.pdbx_description
1 polymer ?
#
loop_
_entity_poly.entity_id
_entity_poly.type
_entity_poly.pdbx_seq_one_letter_code
_entity_poly.pdbx_strand_id
1 'polypeptide(L)'
;MTASNAPHAHHLMHFEGGNALSAFRAQALLPQLQAISDRISGVVARHVHWVWCDSAPAAAELDKLAALLSYGDAYTGGDDGMLVVVLPRLGTVSPWASKASDIARNCGIGAAAGSAGGLTLHRVERVTEYRLQLKRALLGSAKPLSADELQAAAALLHDRMTESVAFERGAGQHLFDERQAEPLAHVDVLGTGTHGGKAALVAANTEFGLALSDDEIDYLVAAFTKLGRNPSDVELMMFAQANSEHCRHKIFNADFTIDGERQSLSMFGMIRNTEKLSPQHSIVAYSDNAAVMAGGPVQRWLPQGFTNAPAYGPRDEVAHVLMKVETHNHPTAISPFPGASTGAGGEIRDEGATGRGAKPKAGLSGFSVGNLHLPGLAEPWEANAIGKPAHIASPLQIMIDGPLGGAAFNNEFGRPNLGGYFRVYEQAVAGVVRGYHKPIMIAGGLGTISAGQTHKLPFAAGTLLVQLGGPGMRIGMGGGAASSMAAGSNTAALDFDSVQRGNPEIQRRAQEVINHCWALGQGNPIVAIHDVGAGGISNAFPELVDGAGKGATFDLRKVPLEESGLAPKEIWCNESQERYTLAINPDLLPLFEQMAQRERCPFSVVGVATDAPALVLEDGPGGERVIDMPMDVLLGKPPKMHRDVARVARAEAPLNLTGVQLADVAFSVLRHPTVASKRFLVTIGDRTVGGLNHRDQMVGPW
;
A
#
# COMPACT_ATOMS: atom_id res chain seq x y z
N MET A 1 7.03 -29.92 -21.78
CA MET A 1 7.09 -29.68 -23.23
C MET A 1 6.58 -28.27 -23.47
N THR A 2 7.47 -27.40 -23.93
CA THR A 2 7.30 -25.96 -24.07
C THR A 2 6.37 -25.64 -25.23
N ALA A 3 5.16 -25.15 -24.95
CA ALA A 3 4.44 -24.35 -25.92
C ALA A 3 5.25 -23.07 -26.12
N SER A 4 5.82 -22.89 -27.31
CA SER A 4 6.42 -21.63 -27.69
C SER A 4 5.30 -20.59 -27.78
N ASN A 5 5.22 -19.69 -26.81
CA ASN A 5 4.47 -18.44 -26.99
C ASN A 5 5.17 -17.66 -28.09
N ALA A 6 4.60 -17.68 -29.30
CA ALA A 6 4.90 -16.64 -30.27
C ALA A 6 4.52 -15.30 -29.62
N PRO A 7 5.36 -14.25 -29.69
CA PRO A 7 5.00 -12.96 -29.14
C PRO A 7 3.69 -12.51 -29.80
N HIS A 8 2.66 -12.26 -28.99
CA HIS A 8 1.45 -11.62 -29.48
C HIS A 8 1.86 -10.30 -30.14
N ALA A 9 1.38 -10.01 -31.35
CA ALA A 9 1.71 -8.75 -31.99
C ALA A 9 1.15 -7.60 -31.13
N HIS A 10 2.02 -6.77 -30.55
CA HIS A 10 1.59 -5.60 -29.80
C HIS A 10 0.96 -4.59 -30.77
N HIS A 11 -0.36 -4.48 -30.82
CA HIS A 11 -1.00 -3.36 -31.51
C HIS A 11 -1.09 -2.17 -30.56
N LEU A 12 -0.04 -1.35 -30.57
CA LEU A 12 0.02 -0.10 -29.80
C LEU A 12 -0.49 1.08 -30.62
N MET A 13 -1.26 1.96 -29.97
CA MET A 13 -1.70 3.23 -30.53
C MET A 13 -1.73 4.31 -29.44
N HIS A 14 -1.81 5.58 -29.85
CA HIS A 14 -1.90 6.68 -28.90
C HIS A 14 -2.96 7.72 -29.28
N PHE A 15 -3.54 8.37 -28.27
CA PHE A 15 -4.55 9.42 -28.39
C PHE A 15 -4.10 10.67 -27.65
N GLU A 16 -4.22 11.82 -28.30
CA GLU A 16 -3.98 13.13 -27.67
C GLU A 16 -5.05 13.40 -26.61
N GLY A 17 -4.63 13.84 -25.42
CA GLY A 17 -5.50 14.16 -24.29
C GLY A 17 -5.60 15.65 -24.00
N GLY A 18 -6.29 15.97 -22.89
CA GLY A 18 -6.47 17.32 -22.40
C GLY A 18 -5.21 17.95 -21.78
N ASN A 19 -5.35 19.19 -21.33
CA ASN A 19 -4.32 19.96 -20.65
C ASN A 19 -3.92 19.30 -19.32
N ALA A 20 -2.61 19.06 -19.15
CA ALA A 20 -2.06 18.44 -17.94
C ALA A 20 -1.50 19.47 -16.95
N LEU A 21 -1.40 20.75 -17.35
CA LEU A 21 -0.79 21.80 -16.54
C LEU A 21 -1.62 23.08 -16.57
N SER A 22 -2.32 23.37 -15.47
CA SER A 22 -3.05 24.65 -15.31
C SER A 22 -2.12 25.87 -15.37
N ALA A 23 -2.64 27.02 -15.77
CA ALA A 23 -1.87 28.26 -15.89
C ALA A 23 -1.15 28.66 -14.59
N PHE A 24 -1.82 28.50 -13.43
CA PHE A 24 -1.22 28.78 -12.12
C PHE A 24 -0.03 27.86 -11.82
N ARG A 25 -0.14 26.56 -12.12
CA ARG A 25 0.97 25.61 -11.93
C ARG A 25 2.13 25.89 -12.88
N ALA A 26 1.84 26.22 -14.14
CA ALA A 26 2.86 26.64 -15.11
C ALA A 26 3.61 27.89 -14.62
N GLN A 27 2.89 28.88 -14.09
CA GLN A 27 3.47 30.10 -13.52
C GLN A 27 4.33 29.83 -12.29
N ALA A 28 3.95 28.90 -11.42
CA ALA A 28 4.73 28.50 -10.24
C ALA A 28 6.00 27.72 -10.59
N LEU A 29 5.96 26.93 -11.66
CA LEU A 29 7.06 26.09 -12.12
C LEU A 29 8.10 26.87 -12.94
N LEU A 30 7.66 27.86 -13.72
CA LEU A 30 8.51 28.61 -14.64
C LEU A 30 9.75 29.24 -13.98
N PRO A 31 9.68 29.91 -12.80
CA PRO A 31 10.86 30.46 -12.14
C PRO A 31 11.90 29.38 -11.78
N GLN A 32 11.46 28.18 -11.41
CA GLN A 32 12.35 27.07 -11.07
C GLN A 32 13.06 26.54 -12.31
N LEU A 33 12.32 26.41 -13.43
CA LEU A 33 12.91 26.05 -14.72
C LEU A 33 13.89 27.14 -15.23
N GLN A 34 13.56 28.41 -15.03
CA GLN A 34 14.43 29.54 -15.41
C GLN A 34 15.71 29.61 -14.58
N ALA A 35 15.69 29.14 -13.33
CA ALA A 35 16.90 29.01 -12.52
C ALA A 35 17.89 27.98 -13.09
N ILE A 36 17.39 26.99 -13.84
CA ILE A 36 18.23 26.01 -14.56
C ILE A 36 18.74 26.63 -15.87
N SER A 37 17.84 27.27 -16.64
CA SER A 37 18.21 27.98 -17.87
C SER A 37 17.25 29.15 -18.12
N ASP A 38 17.81 30.36 -18.14
CA ASP A 38 17.09 31.62 -18.41
C ASP A 38 16.45 31.69 -19.81
N ARG A 39 16.84 30.77 -20.72
CA ARG A 39 16.27 30.62 -22.06
C ARG A 39 14.85 30.05 -22.06
N ILE A 40 14.41 29.41 -20.98
CA ILE A 40 13.05 28.87 -20.88
C ILE A 40 12.07 30.04 -20.68
N SER A 41 11.16 30.22 -21.64
CA SER A 41 10.15 31.30 -21.64
C SER A 41 8.77 30.82 -21.19
N GLY A 42 8.51 29.51 -21.20
CA GLY A 42 7.21 28.96 -20.85
C GLY A 42 7.25 27.44 -20.74
N VAL A 43 6.21 26.88 -20.12
CA VAL A 43 5.97 25.44 -20.04
C VAL A 43 4.48 25.20 -20.22
N VAL A 44 4.16 24.28 -21.11
CA VAL A 44 2.80 23.76 -21.31
C VAL A 44 2.85 22.24 -21.29
N ALA A 45 1.74 21.59 -20.95
CA ALA A 45 1.70 20.14 -20.94
C ALA A 45 0.34 19.58 -21.36
N ARG A 46 0.36 18.42 -22.00
CA ARG A 46 -0.84 17.63 -22.30
C ARG A 46 -0.70 16.21 -21.79
N HIS A 47 -1.83 15.56 -21.56
CA HIS A 47 -1.86 14.11 -21.44
C HIS A 47 -1.79 13.46 -22.82
N VAL A 48 -1.15 12.30 -22.90
CA VAL A 48 -1.22 11.40 -24.05
C VAL A 48 -1.52 10.01 -23.53
N HIS A 49 -2.42 9.30 -24.19
CA HIS A 49 -2.91 8.01 -23.76
C HIS A 49 -2.41 6.93 -24.70
N TRP A 50 -1.79 5.90 -24.17
CA TRP A 50 -1.35 4.72 -24.92
C TRP A 50 -2.31 3.57 -24.69
N VAL A 51 -2.65 2.87 -25.77
CA VAL A 51 -3.60 1.75 -25.75
C VAL A 51 -2.94 0.53 -26.37
N TRP A 52 -3.01 -0.60 -25.67
CA TRP A 52 -2.54 -1.89 -26.14
C TRP A 52 -3.69 -2.87 -26.37
N CYS A 53 -3.78 -3.36 -27.61
CA CYS A 53 -4.66 -4.44 -28.00
C CYS A 53 -3.88 -5.60 -28.67
N ASP A 54 -4.50 -6.79 -28.72
CA ASP A 54 -3.98 -7.97 -29.41
C ASP A 54 -4.02 -7.86 -30.95
N SER A 55 -4.83 -6.93 -31.47
CA SER A 55 -5.06 -6.71 -32.90
C SER A 55 -5.54 -5.27 -33.16
N ALA A 56 -5.66 -4.88 -34.43
CA ALA A 56 -6.12 -3.55 -34.80
C ALA A 56 -7.61 -3.36 -34.47
N PRO A 57 -8.00 -2.36 -33.67
CA PRO A 57 -9.40 -2.06 -33.40
C PRO A 57 -10.14 -1.62 -34.67
N ALA A 58 -11.42 -1.95 -34.76
CA ALA A 58 -12.30 -1.42 -35.79
C ALA A 58 -12.55 0.09 -35.59
N ALA A 59 -12.99 0.78 -36.65
CA ALA A 59 -13.26 2.22 -36.59
C ALA A 59 -14.21 2.63 -35.45
N ALA A 60 -15.27 1.83 -35.21
CA ALA A 60 -16.22 2.10 -34.12
C ALA A 60 -15.58 1.96 -32.72
N GLU A 61 -14.57 1.12 -32.56
CA GLU A 61 -13.81 0.98 -31.31
C GLU A 61 -12.83 2.12 -31.14
N LEU A 62 -12.17 2.55 -32.22
CA LEU A 62 -11.31 3.74 -32.23
C LEU A 62 -12.09 5.01 -31.86
N ASP A 63 -13.29 5.20 -32.41
CA ASP A 63 -14.15 6.34 -32.10
C ASP A 63 -14.56 6.35 -30.62
N LYS A 64 -14.90 5.17 -30.06
CA LYS A 64 -15.20 5.03 -28.62
C LYS A 64 -13.98 5.32 -27.75
N LEU A 65 -12.81 4.78 -28.10
CA LEU A 65 -11.55 5.05 -27.40
C LEU A 65 -11.23 6.55 -27.41
N ALA A 66 -11.31 7.20 -28.57
CA ALA A 66 -11.08 8.63 -28.70
C ALA A 66 -12.06 9.46 -27.84
N ALA A 67 -13.34 9.07 -27.80
CA ALA A 67 -14.34 9.72 -26.97
C ALA A 67 -14.07 9.54 -25.46
N LEU A 68 -13.69 8.33 -25.02
CA LEU A 68 -13.37 8.05 -23.62
C LEU A 68 -12.10 8.78 -23.15
N LEU A 69 -11.12 8.93 -24.04
CA LEU A 69 -9.81 9.52 -23.73
C LEU A 69 -9.79 11.06 -23.91
N SER A 70 -10.94 11.65 -24.24
CA SER A 70 -11.16 13.09 -24.30
C SER A 70 -11.86 13.59 -23.03
N TYR A 71 -11.06 14.00 -22.04
CA TYR A 71 -11.55 14.50 -20.75
C TYR A 71 -10.64 15.61 -20.19
N GLY A 72 -11.17 16.38 -19.24
CA GLY A 72 -10.48 17.51 -18.63
C GLY A 72 -10.51 18.77 -19.50
N ASP A 73 -9.71 19.77 -19.12
CA ASP A 73 -9.60 21.01 -19.88
C ASP A 73 -8.94 20.76 -21.24
N ALA A 74 -9.40 21.43 -22.29
CA ALA A 74 -8.81 21.31 -23.62
C ALA A 74 -7.36 21.83 -23.62
N TYR A 75 -6.46 21.10 -24.28
CA TYR A 75 -5.08 21.57 -24.49
C TYR A 75 -5.07 22.69 -25.54
N THR A 76 -4.53 23.86 -25.16
CA THR A 76 -4.41 25.03 -26.04
C THR A 76 -2.97 25.40 -26.36
N GLY A 77 -1.99 24.62 -25.88
CA GLY A 77 -0.57 24.84 -26.19
C GLY A 77 -0.21 24.39 -27.62
N GLY A 78 0.91 24.88 -28.14
CA GLY A 78 1.49 24.38 -29.39
C GLY A 78 2.38 23.16 -29.18
N ASP A 79 2.91 22.59 -30.28
CA ASP A 79 3.93 21.53 -30.24
C ASP A 79 5.37 22.09 -30.24
N ASP A 80 5.51 23.41 -30.18
CA ASP A 80 6.80 24.11 -30.19
C ASP A 80 7.59 23.89 -28.89
N GLY A 81 8.91 23.78 -29.00
CA GLY A 81 9.83 23.69 -27.86
C GLY A 81 10.38 22.28 -27.61
N MET A 82 11.16 22.15 -26.53
CA MET A 82 11.78 20.87 -26.16
C MET A 82 10.75 19.95 -25.50
N LEU A 83 10.68 18.69 -25.94
CA LEU A 83 9.78 17.69 -25.40
C LEU A 83 10.41 17.01 -24.18
N VAL A 84 9.63 16.89 -23.12
CA VAL A 84 9.90 16.00 -21.98
C VAL A 84 8.65 15.15 -21.77
N VAL A 85 8.79 13.83 -21.86
CA VAL A 85 7.71 12.87 -21.65
C VAL A 85 7.89 12.27 -20.27
N VAL A 86 6.91 12.47 -19.40
CA VAL A 86 6.84 11.85 -18.08
C VAL A 86 5.88 10.67 -18.15
N LEU A 87 6.38 9.49 -17.80
CA LEU A 87 5.67 8.22 -17.85
C LEU A 87 5.69 7.57 -16.46
N PRO A 88 4.74 6.67 -16.14
CA PRO A 88 4.91 5.78 -14.99
C PRO A 88 6.25 5.06 -15.07
N ARG A 89 6.82 4.73 -13.92
CA ARG A 89 8.10 4.00 -13.87
C ARG A 89 7.99 2.72 -14.70
N LEU A 90 8.97 2.47 -15.56
CA LEU A 90 8.95 1.31 -16.45
C LEU A 90 8.87 0.00 -15.65
N GLY A 91 7.98 -0.90 -16.07
CA GLY A 91 7.63 -2.11 -15.33
C GLY A 91 6.69 -1.88 -14.15
N THR A 92 5.92 -0.78 -14.15
CA THR A 92 4.81 -0.57 -13.22
C THR A 92 3.53 -0.25 -13.97
N VAL A 93 2.38 -0.51 -13.34
CA VAL A 93 1.05 -0.18 -13.85
C VAL A 93 0.43 0.90 -12.96
N SER A 94 0.05 2.05 -13.52
CA SER A 94 -0.54 3.13 -12.71
C SER A 94 -1.94 2.76 -12.20
N PRO A 95 -2.41 3.29 -11.05
CA PRO A 95 -3.82 3.15 -10.63
C PRO A 95 -4.80 3.73 -11.66
N TRP A 96 -4.36 4.75 -12.41
CA TRP A 96 -5.12 5.31 -13.53
C TRP A 96 -5.31 4.26 -14.63
N ALA A 97 -4.27 3.49 -14.97
CA ALA A 97 -4.33 2.47 -16.01
C ALA A 97 -5.32 1.35 -15.70
N SER A 98 -5.32 0.84 -14.46
CA SER A 98 -6.29 -0.20 -14.06
C SER A 98 -7.73 0.32 -14.21
N LYS A 99 -8.02 1.54 -13.72
CA LYS A 99 -9.35 2.15 -13.83
C LYS A 99 -9.75 2.48 -15.27
N ALA A 100 -8.85 3.06 -16.06
CA ALA A 100 -9.11 3.40 -17.46
C ALA A 100 -9.36 2.16 -18.33
N SER A 101 -8.58 1.09 -18.09
CA SER A 101 -8.76 -0.20 -18.76
C SER A 101 -10.11 -0.83 -18.40
N ASP A 102 -10.51 -0.79 -17.12
CA ASP A 102 -11.83 -1.25 -16.66
C ASP A 102 -12.98 -0.44 -17.29
N ILE A 103 -12.87 0.88 -17.38
CA ILE A 103 -13.87 1.73 -18.05
C ILE A 103 -14.02 1.32 -19.52
N ALA A 104 -12.91 1.17 -20.24
CA ALA A 104 -12.95 0.80 -21.65
C ALA A 104 -13.61 -0.58 -21.87
N ARG A 105 -13.28 -1.59 -21.06
CA ARG A 105 -13.93 -2.90 -21.08
C ARG A 105 -15.43 -2.80 -20.79
N ASN A 106 -15.83 -2.01 -19.79
CA ASN A 106 -17.23 -1.78 -19.46
C ASN A 106 -18.02 -1.06 -20.56
N CYS A 107 -17.34 -0.29 -21.43
CA CYS A 107 -17.92 0.30 -22.65
C CYS A 107 -17.97 -0.68 -23.84
N GLY A 108 -17.63 -1.94 -23.62
CA GLY A 108 -17.60 -3.00 -24.63
C GLY A 108 -16.43 -2.87 -25.61
N ILE A 109 -15.32 -2.24 -25.20
CA ILE A 109 -14.10 -2.15 -26.00
C ILE A 109 -13.17 -3.26 -25.54
N GLY A 110 -12.94 -4.22 -26.43
CA GLY A 110 -12.21 -5.43 -26.13
C GLY A 110 -12.96 -6.30 -25.12
N ALA A 111 -13.44 -7.47 -25.55
CA ALA A 111 -14.04 -8.40 -24.60
C ALA A 111 -12.96 -8.96 -23.66
N ALA A 112 -13.37 -9.51 -22.51
CA ALA A 112 -12.47 -10.30 -21.68
C ALA A 112 -11.90 -11.47 -22.50
N ALA A 113 -10.62 -11.80 -22.30
CA ALA A 113 -9.92 -12.86 -23.01
C ALA A 113 -10.78 -14.14 -23.09
N GLY A 114 -11.08 -14.61 -24.31
CA GLY A 114 -11.84 -15.84 -24.55
C GLY A 114 -13.14 -15.71 -25.35
N SER A 115 -13.59 -14.51 -25.72
CA SER A 115 -14.65 -14.39 -26.75
C SER A 115 -14.07 -14.73 -28.12
N ALA A 116 -14.53 -15.81 -28.74
CA ALA A 116 -14.03 -16.23 -30.05
C ALA A 116 -14.23 -15.12 -31.10
N GLY A 117 -13.12 -14.48 -31.51
CA GLY A 117 -13.07 -13.52 -32.63
C GLY A 117 -13.24 -12.03 -32.29
N GLY A 118 -13.19 -11.62 -31.02
CA GLY A 118 -13.24 -10.21 -30.60
C GLY A 118 -11.85 -9.63 -30.29
N LEU A 119 -11.70 -8.30 -30.42
CA LEU A 119 -10.54 -7.54 -29.95
C LEU A 119 -10.31 -7.83 -28.45
N THR A 120 -9.06 -7.93 -28.00
CA THR A 120 -8.70 -7.96 -26.57
C THR A 120 -8.00 -6.66 -26.20
N LEU A 121 -8.58 -5.89 -25.27
CA LEU A 121 -7.94 -4.72 -24.68
C LEU A 121 -7.11 -5.14 -23.45
N HIS A 122 -5.80 -5.00 -23.55
CA HIS A 122 -4.89 -5.36 -22.47
C HIS A 122 -4.74 -4.22 -21.47
N ARG A 123 -4.39 -3.02 -21.94
CA ARG A 123 -4.07 -1.89 -21.06
C ARG A 123 -4.25 -0.55 -21.76
N VAL A 124 -4.76 0.41 -21.00
CA VAL A 124 -4.74 1.84 -21.32
C VAL A 124 -3.83 2.52 -20.30
N GLU A 125 -2.83 3.28 -20.73
CA GLU A 125 -1.90 4.01 -19.85
C GLU A 125 -1.83 5.49 -20.24
N ARG A 126 -1.52 6.34 -19.26
CA ARG A 126 -1.39 7.79 -19.47
C ARG A 126 0.04 8.25 -19.23
N VAL A 127 0.53 9.08 -20.13
CA VAL A 127 1.78 9.84 -20.00
C VAL A 127 1.49 11.33 -20.04
N THR A 128 2.43 12.14 -19.57
CA THR A 128 2.36 13.60 -19.64
C THR A 128 3.47 14.12 -20.53
N GLU A 129 3.11 14.84 -21.59
CA GLU A 129 4.06 15.51 -22.47
C GLU A 129 4.17 16.98 -22.09
N TYR A 130 5.34 17.38 -21.59
CA TYR A 130 5.71 18.76 -21.37
C TYR A 130 6.43 19.33 -22.60
N ARG A 131 6.10 20.57 -22.95
CA ARG A 131 6.82 21.38 -23.93
C ARG A 131 7.47 22.56 -23.24
N LEU A 132 8.79 22.56 -23.19
CA LEU A 132 9.59 23.68 -22.69
C LEU A 132 9.80 24.68 -23.83
N GLN A 133 9.08 25.80 -23.75
CA GLN A 133 9.16 26.87 -24.73
C GLN A 133 10.44 27.67 -24.50
N LEU A 134 11.16 27.96 -25.57
CA LEU A 134 12.45 28.66 -25.52
C LEU A 134 12.33 30.05 -26.16
N LYS A 135 13.06 31.02 -25.60
CA LYS A 135 13.23 32.36 -26.17
C LYS A 135 13.81 32.24 -27.59
N ARG A 136 13.16 32.90 -28.56
CA ARG A 136 13.67 32.99 -29.94
C ARG A 136 14.87 33.94 -30.02
N ALA A 137 15.86 33.59 -30.83
CA ALA A 137 16.97 34.49 -31.12
C ALA A 137 16.51 35.62 -32.07
N LEU A 138 17.18 36.78 -32.02
CA LEU A 138 16.90 37.94 -32.89
C LEU A 138 17.01 37.60 -34.39
N LEU A 139 17.84 36.61 -34.75
CA LEU A 139 17.98 36.05 -36.10
C LEU A 139 18.12 34.52 -35.98
N GLY A 140 17.03 33.77 -36.14
CA GLY A 140 17.06 32.30 -36.24
C GLY A 140 16.13 31.56 -35.27
N SER A 141 16.22 30.22 -35.29
CA SER A 141 15.50 29.33 -34.36
C SER A 141 16.05 29.44 -32.94
N ALA A 142 15.24 29.07 -31.94
CA ALA A 142 15.70 29.02 -30.55
C ALA A 142 16.83 28.00 -30.39
N LYS A 143 17.90 28.38 -29.69
CA LYS A 143 19.02 27.45 -29.39
C LYS A 143 18.54 26.40 -28.39
N PRO A 144 18.61 25.09 -28.71
CA PRO A 144 18.13 24.03 -27.84
C PRO A 144 18.89 23.99 -26.51
N LEU A 145 18.26 23.42 -25.48
CA LEU A 145 18.93 23.12 -24.21
C LEU A 145 19.99 22.03 -24.44
N SER A 146 21.07 22.08 -23.66
CA SER A 146 22.01 20.95 -23.55
C SER A 146 21.35 19.75 -22.87
N ALA A 147 21.97 18.57 -22.99
CA ALA A 147 21.46 17.37 -22.32
C ALA A 147 21.36 17.55 -20.80
N ASP A 148 22.38 18.16 -20.18
CA ASP A 148 22.40 18.40 -18.73
C ASP A 148 21.31 19.37 -18.27
N GLU A 149 21.10 20.46 -19.01
CA GLU A 149 20.01 21.41 -18.72
C GLU A 149 18.63 20.76 -18.88
N LEU A 150 18.46 19.92 -19.90
CA LEU A 150 17.20 19.23 -20.15
C LEU A 150 16.92 18.16 -19.08
N GLN A 151 17.94 17.43 -18.65
CA GLN A 151 17.84 16.46 -17.56
C GLN A 151 17.54 17.13 -16.22
N ALA A 152 18.19 18.25 -15.93
CA ALA A 152 17.91 19.05 -14.74
C ALA A 152 16.49 19.61 -14.75
N ALA A 153 16.02 20.11 -15.91
CA ALA A 153 14.64 20.58 -16.06
C ALA A 153 13.65 19.44 -15.83
N ALA A 154 13.89 18.26 -16.40
CA ALA A 154 13.04 17.10 -16.22
C ALA A 154 12.97 16.62 -14.78
N ALA A 155 14.03 16.77 -13.99
CA ALA A 155 14.02 16.46 -12.55
C ALA A 155 13.03 17.30 -11.73
N LEU A 156 12.56 18.45 -12.24
CA LEU A 156 11.49 19.25 -11.64
C LEU A 156 10.08 18.86 -12.10
N LEU A 157 9.97 18.05 -13.16
CA LEU A 157 8.71 17.73 -13.85
C LEU A 157 8.12 16.36 -13.48
N HIS A 158 8.88 15.52 -12.78
CA HIS A 158 8.48 14.17 -12.42
C HIS A 158 8.87 13.81 -10.98
N ASP A 159 8.16 12.83 -10.42
CA ASP A 159 8.57 12.14 -9.21
C ASP A 159 9.48 10.95 -9.55
N ARG A 160 10.76 11.05 -9.21
CA ARG A 160 11.76 9.99 -9.46
C ARG A 160 11.41 8.62 -8.85
N MET A 161 10.53 8.58 -7.84
CA MET A 161 10.16 7.33 -7.16
C MET A 161 9.06 6.57 -7.91
N THR A 162 8.17 7.27 -8.61
CA THR A 162 6.97 6.71 -9.23
C THR A 162 6.94 6.84 -10.75
N GLU A 163 7.77 7.73 -11.31
CA GLU A 163 7.78 8.10 -12.72
C GLU A 163 9.16 7.91 -13.36
N SER A 164 9.18 7.92 -14.69
CA SER A 164 10.37 7.92 -15.54
C SER A 164 10.26 9.06 -16.55
N VAL A 165 11.40 9.44 -17.13
CA VAL A 165 11.48 10.52 -18.11
C VAL A 165 12.05 9.99 -19.41
N ALA A 166 11.46 10.44 -20.52
CA ALA A 166 12.03 10.32 -21.85
C ALA A 166 11.98 11.69 -22.56
N PHE A 167 12.73 11.82 -23.65
CA PHE A 167 12.79 13.04 -24.48
C PHE A 167 12.16 12.84 -25.86
N GLU A 168 11.48 11.71 -26.04
CA GLU A 168 10.72 11.38 -27.23
C GLU A 168 9.44 10.63 -26.85
N ARG A 169 8.38 10.84 -27.64
CA ARG A 169 7.09 10.16 -27.43
C ARG A 169 7.21 8.65 -27.55
N GLY A 170 7.98 8.17 -28.52
CA GLY A 170 8.12 6.75 -28.85
C GLY A 170 8.51 5.88 -27.66
N ALA A 171 9.23 6.43 -26.68
CA ALA A 171 9.60 5.74 -25.46
C ALA A 171 8.39 5.21 -24.64
N GLY A 172 7.19 5.77 -24.83
CA GLY A 172 5.96 5.29 -24.20
C GLY A 172 5.60 3.84 -24.53
N GLN A 173 6.10 3.30 -25.65
CA GLN A 173 5.90 1.88 -25.99
C GLN A 173 6.49 0.93 -24.94
N HIS A 174 7.57 1.33 -24.25
CA HIS A 174 8.26 0.52 -23.24
C HIS A 174 7.46 0.34 -21.95
N LEU A 175 6.34 1.06 -21.79
CA LEU A 175 5.38 0.80 -20.71
C LEU A 175 4.70 -0.57 -20.87
N PHE A 176 4.71 -1.14 -22.07
CA PHE A 176 4.04 -2.39 -22.43
C PHE A 176 5.03 -3.53 -22.73
N ASP A 177 6.31 -3.35 -22.43
CA ASP A 177 7.30 -4.41 -22.59
C ASP A 177 6.99 -5.55 -21.61
N GLU A 178 6.85 -6.76 -22.13
CA GLU A 178 6.72 -7.96 -21.31
C GLU A 178 8.08 -8.32 -20.68
N ARG A 179 8.06 -8.74 -19.42
CA ARG A 179 9.25 -9.23 -18.73
C ARG A 179 9.28 -10.75 -18.72
N GLN A 180 10.48 -11.30 -18.79
CA GLN A 180 10.69 -12.71 -18.52
C GLN A 180 10.82 -12.91 -17.00
N ALA A 181 10.01 -13.83 -16.45
CA ALA A 181 10.08 -14.16 -15.04
C ALA A 181 11.43 -14.80 -14.69
N GLU A 182 12.02 -14.38 -13.57
CA GLU A 182 13.15 -15.10 -13.01
C GLU A 182 12.70 -16.51 -12.58
N PRO A 183 13.51 -17.54 -12.85
CA PRO A 183 13.18 -18.90 -12.45
C PRO A 183 13.25 -19.07 -10.93
N LEU A 184 12.55 -20.09 -10.42
CA LEU A 184 12.64 -20.53 -9.03
C LEU A 184 14.10 -20.82 -8.64
N ALA A 185 14.58 -20.21 -7.57
CA ALA A 185 15.92 -20.44 -7.05
C ALA A 185 15.89 -21.34 -5.81
N HIS A 186 16.93 -22.15 -5.63
CA HIS A 186 17.14 -22.98 -4.44
C HIS A 186 18.48 -22.63 -3.80
N VAL A 187 18.51 -22.53 -2.46
CA VAL A 187 19.74 -22.21 -1.70
C VAL A 187 20.38 -23.49 -1.18
N ASP A 188 21.67 -23.69 -1.46
CA ASP A 188 22.36 -24.97 -1.21
C ASP A 188 22.76 -25.20 0.27
N VAL A 189 21.77 -25.42 1.14
CA VAL A 189 22.00 -25.71 2.57
C VAL A 189 22.46 -27.14 2.83
N LEU A 190 22.30 -28.06 1.88
CA LEU A 190 22.80 -29.44 2.00
C LEU A 190 24.26 -29.58 1.53
N GLY A 191 24.77 -28.62 0.75
CA GLY A 191 26.14 -28.62 0.26
C GLY A 191 27.16 -28.61 1.40
N THR A 192 28.22 -29.42 1.27
CA THR A 192 29.33 -29.50 2.23
C THR A 192 30.55 -28.67 1.82
N GLY A 193 30.49 -27.98 0.67
CA GLY A 193 31.55 -27.10 0.18
C GLY A 193 31.62 -25.76 0.91
N THR A 194 32.60 -24.93 0.56
CA THR A 194 32.82 -23.59 1.16
C THR A 194 31.67 -22.61 0.95
N HIS A 195 30.79 -22.89 -0.02
CA HIS A 195 29.61 -22.09 -0.34
C HIS A 195 28.30 -22.78 0.01
N GLY A 196 28.33 -23.95 0.66
CA GLY A 196 27.14 -24.70 1.09
C GLY A 196 26.79 -24.49 2.57
N GLY A 197 25.70 -25.11 3.03
CA GLY A 197 25.30 -25.09 4.44
C GLY A 197 24.92 -23.69 4.92
N LYS A 198 25.41 -23.31 6.11
CA LYS A 198 25.18 -21.98 6.69
C LYS A 198 25.69 -20.84 5.79
N ALA A 199 26.81 -21.05 5.09
CA ALA A 199 27.39 -20.02 4.22
C ALA A 199 26.48 -19.67 3.04
N ALA A 200 25.79 -20.66 2.44
CA ALA A 200 24.81 -20.44 1.39
C ALA A 200 23.66 -19.53 1.88
N LEU A 201 23.15 -19.81 3.08
CA LEU A 201 22.03 -19.06 3.64
C LEU A 201 22.42 -17.64 4.06
N VAL A 202 23.66 -17.42 4.55
CA VAL A 202 24.20 -16.08 4.83
C VAL A 202 24.32 -15.24 3.55
N ALA A 203 24.77 -15.85 2.46
CA ALA A 203 24.82 -15.19 1.15
C ALA A 203 23.41 -14.81 0.67
N ALA A 204 22.47 -15.77 0.71
CA ALA A 204 21.07 -15.53 0.35
C ALA A 204 20.38 -14.48 1.23
N ASN A 205 20.68 -14.42 2.54
CA ASN A 205 20.17 -13.39 3.45
C ASN A 205 20.54 -11.98 2.97
N THR A 206 21.76 -11.81 2.47
CA THR A 206 22.25 -10.53 1.94
C THR A 206 21.68 -10.24 0.55
N GLU A 207 21.75 -11.22 -0.35
CA GLU A 207 21.33 -11.09 -1.74
C GLU A 207 19.83 -10.82 -1.88
N PHE A 208 19.02 -11.55 -1.12
CA PHE A 208 17.56 -11.42 -1.15
C PHE A 208 17.02 -10.40 -0.14
N GLY A 209 17.87 -9.81 0.71
CA GLY A 209 17.48 -8.79 1.68
C GLY A 209 16.54 -9.32 2.78
N LEU A 210 16.76 -10.56 3.25
CA LEU A 210 15.84 -11.24 4.18
C LEU A 210 15.91 -10.68 5.63
N ALA A 211 17.00 -10.00 5.98
CA ALA A 211 17.23 -9.44 7.32
C ALA A 211 17.10 -10.46 8.48
N LEU A 212 17.48 -11.71 8.22
CA LEU A 212 17.49 -12.78 9.22
C LEU A 212 18.62 -12.57 10.24
N SER A 213 18.32 -12.87 11.50
CA SER A 213 19.32 -12.99 12.57
C SER A 213 20.10 -14.30 12.49
N ASP A 214 21.25 -14.37 13.17
CA ASP A 214 22.09 -15.57 13.20
C ASP A 214 21.33 -16.81 13.72
N ASP A 215 20.48 -16.63 14.74
CA ASP A 215 19.65 -17.71 15.30
C ASP A 215 18.59 -18.21 14.30
N GLU A 216 18.02 -17.31 13.50
CA GLU A 216 17.05 -17.66 12.45
C GLU A 216 17.72 -18.39 11.28
N ILE A 217 18.95 -18.00 10.93
CA ILE A 217 19.78 -18.71 9.96
C ILE A 217 20.06 -20.14 10.45
N ASP A 218 20.48 -20.30 11.71
CA ASP A 218 20.76 -21.62 12.29
C ASP A 218 19.50 -22.50 12.36
N TYR A 219 18.36 -21.90 12.70
CA TYR A 219 17.06 -22.55 12.69
C TYR A 219 16.71 -23.11 11.30
N LEU A 220 16.83 -22.28 10.26
CA LEU A 220 16.51 -22.68 8.88
C LEU A 220 17.46 -23.76 8.36
N VAL A 221 18.77 -23.64 8.62
CA VAL A 221 19.75 -24.69 8.24
C VAL A 221 19.36 -26.02 8.88
N ALA A 222 19.05 -26.02 10.18
CA ALA A 222 18.64 -27.24 10.87
C ALA A 222 17.33 -27.82 10.31
N ALA A 223 16.33 -26.97 10.05
CA ALA A 223 15.04 -27.38 9.52
C ALA A 223 15.17 -28.02 8.13
N PHE A 224 15.87 -27.37 7.20
CA PHE A 224 16.02 -27.87 5.83
C PHE A 224 16.99 -29.07 5.73
N THR A 225 17.99 -29.15 6.60
CA THR A 225 18.80 -30.36 6.75
C THR A 225 17.94 -31.55 7.20
N LYS A 226 17.05 -31.34 8.17
CA LYS A 226 16.11 -32.38 8.63
C LYS A 226 15.10 -32.78 7.56
N LEU A 227 14.65 -31.83 6.73
CA LEU A 227 13.77 -32.08 5.60
C LEU A 227 14.49 -32.80 4.44
N GLY A 228 15.82 -32.83 4.42
CA GLY A 228 16.61 -33.50 3.39
C GLY A 228 16.50 -32.84 2.01
N ARG A 229 16.18 -31.54 1.95
CA ARG A 229 16.11 -30.75 0.70
C ARG A 229 16.57 -29.32 0.91
N ASN A 230 16.95 -28.67 -0.19
CA ASN A 230 17.27 -27.25 -0.19
C ASN A 230 15.98 -26.39 -0.14
N PRO A 231 15.99 -25.26 0.60
CA PRO A 231 14.90 -24.28 0.57
C PRO A 231 14.82 -23.56 -0.77
N SER A 232 13.61 -23.22 -1.19
CA SER A 232 13.42 -22.27 -2.29
C SER A 232 13.57 -20.81 -1.81
N ASP A 233 13.85 -19.89 -2.72
CA ASP A 233 13.86 -18.46 -2.42
C ASP A 233 12.49 -17.95 -1.94
N VAL A 234 11.39 -18.54 -2.41
CA VAL A 234 10.03 -18.26 -1.94
C VAL A 234 9.84 -18.64 -0.48
N GLU A 235 10.32 -19.83 -0.08
CA GLU A 235 10.24 -20.31 1.31
C GLU A 235 11.01 -19.40 2.26
N LEU A 236 12.20 -18.96 1.86
CA LEU A 236 13.04 -18.08 2.66
C LEU A 236 12.43 -16.67 2.77
N MET A 237 11.92 -16.12 1.67
CA MET A 237 11.27 -14.80 1.66
C MET A 237 10.00 -14.81 2.52
N MET A 238 9.16 -15.83 2.38
CA MET A 238 7.96 -16.02 3.19
C MET A 238 8.32 -16.12 4.68
N PHE A 239 9.31 -16.95 5.03
CA PHE A 239 9.76 -17.09 6.41
C PHE A 239 10.29 -15.77 6.99
N ALA A 240 11.11 -15.04 6.23
CA ALA A 240 11.70 -13.77 6.65
C ALA A 240 10.61 -12.72 6.95
N GLN A 241 9.60 -12.62 6.10
CA GLN A 241 8.49 -11.69 6.28
C GLN A 241 7.63 -12.06 7.49
N ALA A 242 7.22 -13.32 7.58
CA ALA A 242 6.41 -13.84 8.69
C ALA A 242 7.14 -13.77 10.06
N ASN A 243 8.47 -13.74 10.06
CA ASN A 243 9.30 -13.67 11.26
C ASN A 243 10.01 -12.31 11.45
N SER A 244 9.63 -11.29 10.69
CA SER A 244 10.13 -9.91 10.87
C SER A 244 9.72 -9.32 12.23
N GLU A 245 10.39 -8.23 12.66
CA GLU A 245 9.98 -7.49 13.86
C GLU A 245 8.54 -6.98 13.72
N HIS A 246 8.22 -6.44 12.54
CA HIS A 246 6.92 -5.90 12.18
C HIS A 246 5.78 -6.92 12.36
N CYS A 247 5.97 -8.17 11.91
CA CYS A 247 4.93 -9.19 11.99
C CYS A 247 4.89 -9.88 13.36
N ARG A 248 6.04 -10.25 13.94
CA ARG A 248 6.08 -11.01 15.21
C ARG A 248 6.06 -10.17 16.48
N HIS A 249 6.22 -8.86 16.36
CA HIS A 249 6.25 -7.95 17.50
C HIS A 249 7.25 -8.40 18.57
N LYS A 250 8.46 -8.80 18.14
CA LYS A 250 9.47 -9.48 18.99
C LYS A 250 9.78 -8.66 20.25
N ILE A 251 9.89 -7.34 20.11
CA ILE A 251 10.17 -6.42 21.21
C ILE A 251 9.00 -6.38 22.20
N PHE A 252 7.77 -6.27 21.72
CA PHE A 252 6.58 -6.23 22.57
C PHE A 252 6.39 -7.52 23.38
N ASN A 253 6.82 -8.64 22.81
CA ASN A 253 6.77 -9.94 23.43
C ASN A 253 8.03 -10.28 24.24
N ALA A 254 9.09 -9.47 24.24
CA ALA A 254 10.37 -9.80 24.88
C ALA A 254 10.29 -9.88 26.42
N ASP A 255 11.28 -10.57 27.01
CA ASP A 255 11.62 -10.44 28.43
C ASP A 255 12.54 -9.23 28.63
N PHE A 256 12.36 -8.50 29.72
CA PHE A 256 13.17 -7.32 30.04
C PHE A 256 13.90 -7.46 31.38
N THR A 257 15.15 -7.00 31.41
CA THR A 257 15.91 -6.65 32.63
C THR A 257 16.19 -5.16 32.55
N ILE A 258 15.79 -4.40 33.58
CA ILE A 258 15.99 -2.94 33.64
C ILE A 258 16.80 -2.61 34.88
N ASP A 259 17.99 -2.04 34.71
CA ASP A 259 18.93 -1.73 35.79
C ASP A 259 19.24 -2.96 36.68
N GLY A 260 19.41 -4.13 36.05
CA GLY A 260 19.68 -5.40 36.74
C GLY A 260 18.45 -6.09 37.34
N GLU A 261 17.26 -5.48 37.28
CA GLU A 261 16.03 -6.07 37.80
C GLU A 261 15.19 -6.70 36.68
N ARG A 262 14.94 -8.01 36.80
CA ARG A 262 14.07 -8.74 35.88
C ARG A 262 12.63 -8.27 36.03
N GLN A 263 12.02 -7.89 34.92
CA GLN A 263 10.62 -7.48 34.86
C GLN A 263 9.69 -8.68 34.74
N SER A 264 8.53 -8.63 35.40
CA SER A 264 7.58 -9.75 35.49
C SER A 264 6.66 -9.90 34.28
N LEU A 265 6.51 -8.84 33.48
CA LEU A 265 5.65 -8.80 32.30
C LEU A 265 6.43 -8.30 31.08
N SER A 266 6.06 -8.82 29.91
CA SER A 266 6.43 -8.18 28.64
C SER A 266 5.63 -6.89 28.42
N MET A 267 6.01 -6.07 27.44
CA MET A 267 5.23 -4.88 27.09
C MET A 267 3.80 -5.24 26.69
N PHE A 268 3.61 -6.29 25.87
CA PHE A 268 2.28 -6.74 25.51
C PHE A 268 1.51 -7.34 26.70
N GLY A 269 2.22 -7.98 27.64
CA GLY A 269 1.64 -8.42 28.91
C GLY A 269 1.10 -7.27 29.75
N MET A 270 1.80 -6.12 29.78
CA MET A 270 1.30 -4.90 30.43
C MET A 270 0.05 -4.34 29.73
N ILE A 271 0.00 -4.39 28.39
CA ILE A 271 -1.19 -3.96 27.63
C ILE A 271 -2.39 -4.88 27.89
N ARG A 272 -2.21 -6.21 27.80
CA ARG A 272 -3.28 -7.19 28.12
C ARG A 272 -3.78 -7.07 29.55
N ASN A 273 -2.94 -6.63 30.49
CA ASN A 273 -3.37 -6.39 31.86
C ASN A 273 -4.47 -5.32 31.98
N THR A 274 -4.55 -4.37 31.04
CA THR A 274 -5.62 -3.35 31.04
C THR A 274 -7.00 -3.98 30.82
N GLU A 275 -7.11 -4.90 29.85
CA GLU A 275 -8.35 -5.64 29.56
C GLU A 275 -8.67 -6.63 30.67
N LYS A 276 -7.67 -7.33 31.21
CA LYS A 276 -7.83 -8.22 32.37
C LYS A 276 -8.43 -7.50 33.59
N LEU A 277 -8.02 -6.26 33.85
CA LEU A 277 -8.51 -5.46 34.99
C LEU A 277 -9.81 -4.72 34.70
N SER A 278 -10.14 -4.49 33.43
CA SER A 278 -11.33 -3.74 33.01
C SER A 278 -11.97 -4.36 31.75
N PRO A 279 -12.53 -5.59 31.85
CA PRO A 279 -13.06 -6.32 30.70
C PRO A 279 -14.45 -5.84 30.27
N GLN A 280 -15.06 -4.89 30.99
CA GLN A 280 -16.42 -4.46 30.73
C GLN A 280 -16.56 -3.93 29.30
N HIS A 281 -17.61 -4.38 28.61
CA HIS A 281 -17.91 -4.01 27.22
C HIS A 281 -16.91 -4.50 26.16
N SER A 282 -15.84 -5.23 26.52
CA SER A 282 -14.99 -5.90 25.53
C SER A 282 -15.72 -7.12 24.95
N ILE A 283 -15.73 -7.24 23.63
CA ILE A 283 -16.28 -8.40 22.91
C ILE A 283 -15.14 -9.19 22.26
N VAL A 284 -14.20 -8.49 21.60
CA VAL A 284 -13.00 -9.07 20.99
C VAL A 284 -11.81 -8.18 21.32
N ALA A 285 -10.75 -8.77 21.86
CA ALA A 285 -9.47 -8.10 22.08
C ALA A 285 -8.32 -9.08 21.86
N TYR A 286 -7.29 -8.65 21.11
CA TYR A 286 -6.04 -9.39 20.87
C TYR A 286 -6.18 -10.77 20.17
N SER A 287 -7.29 -11.01 19.50
CA SER A 287 -7.58 -12.26 18.79
C SER A 287 -8.13 -12.05 17.37
N ASP A 288 -8.05 -10.82 16.86
CA ASP A 288 -8.44 -10.45 15.51
C ASP A 288 -7.71 -9.15 15.10
N ASN A 289 -7.88 -8.72 13.85
CA ASN A 289 -7.22 -7.55 13.27
C ASN A 289 -7.66 -6.23 13.90
N ALA A 290 -8.84 -6.20 14.52
CA ALA A 290 -9.37 -5.05 15.25
C ALA A 290 -10.00 -5.48 16.58
N ALA A 291 -10.05 -4.56 17.54
CA ALA A 291 -10.81 -4.76 18.76
C ALA A 291 -12.30 -4.48 18.52
N VAL A 292 -13.18 -5.16 19.25
CA VAL A 292 -14.63 -4.95 19.21
C VAL A 292 -15.15 -4.67 20.61
N MET A 293 -15.84 -3.55 20.77
CA MET A 293 -16.57 -3.21 22.00
C MET A 293 -18.08 -3.28 21.78
N ALA A 294 -18.81 -3.54 22.87
CA ALA A 294 -20.26 -3.60 22.89
C ALA A 294 -20.87 -2.27 22.42
N GLY A 295 -21.62 -2.33 21.32
CA GLY A 295 -22.53 -1.29 20.89
C GLY A 295 -23.95 -1.51 21.39
N GLY A 296 -24.95 -1.31 20.54
CA GLY A 296 -26.36 -1.33 20.94
C GLY A 296 -27.34 -1.68 19.82
N PRO A 297 -28.65 -1.71 20.13
CA PRO A 297 -29.69 -1.94 19.14
C PRO A 297 -29.74 -0.77 18.14
N VAL A 298 -29.83 -1.11 16.85
CA VAL A 298 -29.96 -0.16 15.75
C VAL A 298 -30.99 -0.68 14.75
N GLN A 299 -31.57 0.23 13.98
CA GLN A 299 -32.32 -0.11 12.78
C GLN A 299 -31.46 0.17 11.56
N ARG A 300 -30.92 -0.89 10.94
CA ARG A 300 -30.06 -0.77 9.77
C ARG A 300 -30.90 -0.77 8.50
N TRP A 301 -30.62 0.16 7.59
CA TRP A 301 -31.22 0.18 6.26
C TRP A 301 -30.32 -0.55 5.27
N LEU A 302 -30.83 -1.64 4.70
CA LEU A 302 -30.08 -2.51 3.79
C LEU A 302 -30.90 -2.80 2.51
N PRO A 303 -30.24 -3.10 1.38
CA PRO A 303 -30.93 -3.61 0.21
C PRO A 303 -31.61 -4.95 0.54
N GLN A 304 -32.84 -5.15 0.08
CA GLN A 304 -33.58 -6.41 0.24
C GLN A 304 -33.08 -7.47 -0.76
N GLY A 305 -31.89 -8.01 -0.51
CA GLY A 305 -31.17 -8.94 -1.39
C GLY A 305 -29.89 -8.31 -1.96
N PHE A 306 -29.13 -9.09 -2.75
CA PHE A 306 -27.89 -8.61 -3.38
C PHE A 306 -28.02 -8.48 -4.90
N THR A 307 -28.58 -9.44 -5.63
CA THR A 307 -28.64 -9.39 -7.11
C THR A 307 -29.79 -8.56 -7.67
N ASN A 308 -30.96 -8.58 -7.03
CA ASN A 308 -32.18 -7.88 -7.47
C ASN A 308 -32.90 -7.27 -6.27
N ALA A 309 -32.26 -6.33 -5.58
CA ALA A 309 -32.87 -5.63 -4.45
C ALA A 309 -33.75 -4.47 -4.94
N PRO A 310 -35.10 -4.61 -4.98
CA PRO A 310 -35.96 -3.56 -5.52
C PRO A 310 -36.06 -2.35 -4.57
N ALA A 311 -35.78 -2.56 -3.28
CA ALA A 311 -35.93 -1.55 -2.24
C ALA A 311 -34.89 -1.73 -1.13
N TYR A 312 -34.63 -0.63 -0.43
CA TYR A 312 -34.00 -0.65 0.88
C TYR A 312 -35.08 -0.85 1.95
N GLY A 313 -34.78 -1.65 2.96
CA GLY A 313 -35.68 -1.88 4.09
C GLY A 313 -34.95 -1.84 5.43
N PRO A 314 -35.67 -1.55 6.52
CA PRO A 314 -35.13 -1.60 7.86
C PRO A 314 -34.90 -3.05 8.33
N ARG A 315 -33.82 -3.27 9.07
CA ARG A 315 -33.52 -4.48 9.83
C ARG A 315 -33.07 -4.09 11.23
N ASP A 316 -33.83 -4.51 12.23
CA ASP A 316 -33.41 -4.34 13.62
C ASP A 316 -32.32 -5.35 13.94
N GLU A 317 -31.21 -4.87 14.52
CA GLU A 317 -30.09 -5.71 14.94
C GLU A 317 -29.32 -5.06 16.09
N VAL A 318 -28.46 -5.84 16.74
CA VAL A 318 -27.43 -5.28 17.62
C VAL A 318 -26.17 -5.09 16.79
N ALA A 319 -25.71 -3.83 16.72
CA ALA A 319 -24.46 -3.47 16.07
C ALA A 319 -23.43 -3.06 17.14
N HIS A 320 -22.27 -3.71 17.10
CA HIS A 320 -21.11 -3.39 17.91
C HIS A 320 -20.16 -2.44 17.17
N VAL A 321 -19.20 -1.89 17.91
CA VAL A 321 -18.22 -0.94 17.38
C VAL A 321 -16.87 -1.62 17.34
N LEU A 322 -16.25 -1.67 16.16
CA LEU A 322 -14.87 -2.09 16.01
C LEU A 322 -13.95 -0.86 15.95
N MET A 323 -12.68 -1.04 16.32
CA MET A 323 -11.67 0.02 16.28
C MET A 323 -10.28 -0.52 15.96
N LYS A 324 -9.55 0.19 15.09
CA LYS A 324 -8.16 -0.08 14.73
C LYS A 324 -7.42 1.22 14.47
N VAL A 325 -6.12 1.21 14.72
CA VAL A 325 -5.18 2.28 14.35
C VAL A 325 -3.88 1.62 13.92
N GLU A 326 -3.34 2.06 12.79
CA GLU A 326 -2.07 1.62 12.22
C GLU A 326 -1.15 2.80 11.92
N THR A 327 0.10 2.48 11.58
CA THR A 327 1.08 3.47 11.13
C THR A 327 1.75 3.04 9.84
N HIS A 328 2.11 3.99 8.98
CA HIS A 328 2.82 3.70 7.73
C HIS A 328 4.07 4.56 7.53
N ASN A 329 4.89 4.60 8.57
CA ASN A 329 5.99 5.55 8.75
C ASN A 329 7.09 5.46 7.68
N HIS A 330 7.58 4.24 7.41
CA HIS A 330 8.72 4.04 6.48
C HIS A 330 8.34 4.37 5.03
N PRO A 331 7.26 3.83 4.45
CA PRO A 331 6.87 4.19 3.09
C PRO A 331 6.55 5.68 2.93
N THR A 332 5.92 6.33 3.93
CA THR A 332 5.67 7.77 3.89
C THR A 332 6.96 8.60 3.91
N ALA A 333 8.05 8.11 4.51
CA ALA A 333 9.35 8.78 4.44
C ALA A 333 9.93 8.77 3.02
N ILE A 334 9.64 7.73 2.22
CA ILE A 334 10.19 7.51 0.89
C ILE A 334 9.31 8.16 -0.19
N SER A 335 8.02 7.81 -0.22
CA SER A 335 7.04 8.35 -1.17
C SER A 335 5.74 8.68 -0.40
N PRO A 336 5.57 9.95 0.02
CA PRO A 336 4.56 10.29 1.01
C PRO A 336 3.11 10.07 0.56
N PHE A 337 2.77 10.40 -0.69
CA PHE A 337 1.42 10.22 -1.21
C PHE A 337 0.98 8.74 -1.16
N PRO A 338 1.67 7.81 -1.85
CA PRO A 338 1.26 6.41 -1.79
C PRO A 338 1.41 5.83 -0.38
N GLY A 339 2.46 6.17 0.39
CA GLY A 339 2.62 5.67 1.75
C GLY A 339 1.47 6.07 2.69
N ALA A 340 0.96 7.30 2.60
CA ALA A 340 -0.21 7.71 3.38
C ALA A 340 -1.51 7.09 2.87
N SER A 341 -1.64 6.96 1.54
CA SER A 341 -2.79 6.34 0.88
C SER A 341 -2.95 4.87 1.29
N THR A 342 -1.88 4.09 1.22
CA THR A 342 -1.89 2.68 1.61
C THR A 342 -1.96 2.46 3.11
N GLY A 343 -1.55 3.43 3.93
CA GLY A 343 -1.73 3.39 5.38
C GLY A 343 -3.22 3.46 5.75
N ALA A 344 -3.96 4.35 5.10
CA ALA A 344 -5.42 4.37 5.21
C ALA A 344 -6.06 3.10 4.61
N GLY A 345 -5.57 2.65 3.46
CA GLY A 345 -6.07 1.44 2.80
C GLY A 345 -5.93 0.18 3.67
N GLY A 346 -4.74 -0.09 4.20
CA GLY A 346 -4.46 -1.25 5.06
C GLY A 346 -5.38 -1.28 6.28
N GLU A 347 -5.45 -0.15 7.00
CA GLU A 347 -6.29 -0.06 8.20
C GLU A 347 -7.79 -0.24 7.89
N ILE A 348 -8.28 0.27 6.75
CA ILE A 348 -9.66 0.01 6.31
C ILE A 348 -9.89 -1.49 6.00
N ARG A 349 -8.86 -2.22 5.52
CA ARG A 349 -8.98 -3.67 5.27
C ARG A 349 -9.13 -4.44 6.58
N ASP A 350 -8.38 -4.07 7.62
CA ASP A 350 -8.53 -4.66 8.95
C ASP A 350 -9.94 -4.49 9.51
N GLU A 351 -10.49 -3.29 9.37
CA GLU A 351 -11.87 -3.04 9.76
C GLU A 351 -12.84 -3.97 8.99
N GLY A 352 -12.71 -4.06 7.67
CA GLY A 352 -13.54 -4.92 6.83
C GLY A 352 -13.39 -6.41 7.13
N ALA A 353 -12.19 -6.86 7.50
CA ALA A 353 -11.81 -8.23 7.80
C ALA A 353 -12.04 -8.65 9.26
N THR A 354 -12.59 -7.78 10.10
CA THR A 354 -12.89 -8.13 11.50
C THR A 354 -14.02 -9.17 11.56
N GLY A 355 -13.82 -10.23 12.32
CA GLY A 355 -14.76 -11.35 12.45
C GLY A 355 -15.00 -12.05 11.13
N ARG A 356 -16.27 -12.07 10.68
CA ARG A 356 -16.70 -12.67 9.40
C ARG A 356 -17.11 -11.63 8.36
N GLY A 357 -16.60 -10.42 8.50
CA GLY A 357 -16.95 -9.27 7.68
C GLY A 357 -17.65 -8.19 8.50
N ALA A 358 -17.12 -6.97 8.40
CA ALA A 358 -17.69 -5.79 9.02
C ALA A 358 -17.68 -4.60 8.06
N LYS A 359 -18.14 -3.44 8.54
CA LYS A 359 -18.28 -2.23 7.72
C LYS A 359 -17.55 -1.05 8.34
N PRO A 360 -16.49 -0.53 7.68
CA PRO A 360 -15.85 0.70 8.09
C PRO A 360 -16.82 1.89 8.09
N LYS A 361 -16.67 2.81 9.06
CA LYS A 361 -17.63 3.90 9.27
C LYS A 361 -17.01 5.29 9.32
N ALA A 362 -15.91 5.50 10.04
CA ALA A 362 -15.26 6.81 10.15
C ALA A 362 -13.78 6.65 10.44
N GLY A 363 -12.96 7.53 9.84
CA GLY A 363 -11.51 7.52 10.00
C GLY A 363 -10.97 8.64 10.88
N LEU A 364 -9.69 8.50 11.22
CA LEU A 364 -8.80 9.53 11.74
C LEU A 364 -7.45 9.48 10.99
N SER A 365 -6.74 10.60 10.94
CA SER A 365 -5.39 10.66 10.38
C SER A 365 -4.44 11.50 11.23
N GLY A 366 -3.20 11.02 11.43
CA GLY A 366 -2.21 11.67 12.27
C GLY A 366 -0.86 11.83 11.58
N PHE A 367 -0.20 12.97 11.78
CA PHE A 367 1.14 13.22 11.24
C PHE A 367 2.09 13.79 12.30
N SER A 368 3.30 13.24 12.40
CA SER A 368 4.44 13.88 13.07
C SER A 368 5.61 14.00 12.11
N VAL A 369 6.15 15.21 11.94
CA VAL A 369 7.27 15.50 11.02
C VAL A 369 8.30 16.44 11.67
N GLY A 370 9.49 16.53 11.07
CA GLY A 370 10.49 17.54 11.43
C GLY A 370 10.05 18.96 11.08
N ASN A 371 10.96 19.94 11.23
CA ASN A 371 10.66 21.34 10.90
C ASN A 371 10.31 21.50 9.41
N LEU A 372 9.33 22.37 9.11
CA LEU A 372 8.79 22.49 7.75
C LEU A 372 9.66 23.36 6.85
N HIS A 373 10.36 24.35 7.41
CA HIS A 373 11.15 25.32 6.65
C HIS A 373 10.34 25.93 5.49
N LEU A 374 9.16 26.47 5.82
CA LEU A 374 8.26 27.06 4.82
C LEU A 374 8.97 28.17 4.02
N PRO A 375 8.95 28.14 2.67
CA PRO A 375 9.64 29.13 1.86
C PRO A 375 9.22 30.56 2.19
N GLY A 376 10.21 31.44 2.37
CA GLY A 376 9.98 32.85 2.69
C GLY A 376 9.68 33.15 4.17
N LEU A 377 9.65 32.13 5.03
CA LEU A 377 9.53 32.28 6.48
C LEU A 377 10.84 31.93 7.17
N ALA A 378 11.19 32.69 8.21
CA ALA A 378 12.36 32.46 9.06
C ALA A 378 11.88 32.30 10.51
N GLU A 379 11.31 31.13 10.82
CA GLU A 379 10.80 30.86 12.16
C GLU A 379 11.96 30.62 13.15
N PRO A 380 11.93 31.21 14.35
CA PRO A 380 13.06 31.17 15.28
C PRO A 380 13.38 29.76 15.79
N TRP A 381 12.39 28.87 15.85
CA TRP A 381 12.58 27.47 16.25
C TRP A 381 13.20 26.60 15.15
N GLU A 382 13.31 27.09 13.91
CA GLU A 382 13.88 26.38 12.76
C GLU A 382 15.30 26.86 12.39
N ALA A 383 15.89 27.77 13.18
CA ALA A 383 17.12 28.47 12.80
C ALA A 383 18.36 27.57 12.61
N ASN A 384 18.39 26.39 13.23
CA ASN A 384 19.51 25.45 13.19
C ASN A 384 19.18 24.22 12.34
N ALA A 385 19.20 24.38 11.01
CA ALA A 385 18.93 23.28 10.10
C ALA A 385 20.03 22.20 10.17
N ILE A 386 19.61 20.94 10.28
CA ILE A 386 20.50 19.76 10.43
C ILE A 386 20.68 18.97 9.13
N GLY A 387 19.95 19.33 8.07
CA GLY A 387 19.90 18.58 6.81
C GLY A 387 19.04 17.30 6.89
N LYS A 388 18.95 16.55 5.79
CA LYS A 388 18.22 15.27 5.73
C LYS A 388 18.92 14.28 4.79
N PRO A 389 18.71 12.96 4.95
CA PRO A 389 19.12 12.00 3.92
C PRO A 389 18.54 12.32 2.54
N ALA A 390 19.34 12.13 1.49
CA ALA A 390 18.95 12.50 0.13
C ALA A 390 17.81 11.65 -0.45
N HIS A 391 17.62 10.43 0.05
CA HIS A 391 16.61 9.48 -0.44
C HIS A 391 15.22 9.64 0.19
N ILE A 392 15.09 10.30 1.35
CA ILE A 392 13.79 10.54 2.00
C ILE A 392 13.18 11.90 1.61
N ALA A 393 11.86 12.02 1.66
CA ALA A 393 11.12 13.27 1.50
C ALA A 393 11.43 14.27 2.62
N SER A 394 11.31 15.57 2.35
CA SER A 394 11.39 16.59 3.41
C SER A 394 10.10 16.60 4.25
N PRO A 395 10.14 17.11 5.50
CA PRO A 395 8.93 17.33 6.29
C PRO A 395 7.84 18.11 5.55
N LEU A 396 8.21 19.15 4.79
CA LEU A 396 7.28 19.90 3.96
C LEU A 396 6.67 19.06 2.84
N GLN A 397 7.48 18.28 2.11
CA GLN A 397 6.98 17.40 1.06
C GLN A 397 6.00 16.37 1.64
N ILE A 398 6.32 15.78 2.80
CA ILE A 398 5.43 14.85 3.50
C ILE A 398 4.09 15.51 3.82
N MET A 399 4.09 16.76 4.28
CA MET A 399 2.86 17.47 4.64
C MET A 399 2.08 18.04 3.44
N ILE A 400 2.69 18.10 2.26
CA ILE A 400 1.98 18.41 1.01
C ILE A 400 1.34 17.13 0.45
N ASP A 401 2.12 16.07 0.29
CA ASP A 401 1.71 14.88 -0.46
C ASP A 401 0.99 13.84 0.41
N GLY A 402 1.47 13.61 1.62
CA GLY A 402 0.95 12.58 2.54
C GLY A 402 -0.53 12.80 2.88
N PRO A 403 -0.94 13.98 3.39
CA PRO A 403 -2.35 14.25 3.65
C PRO A 403 -3.25 14.10 2.41
N LEU A 404 -2.77 14.47 1.22
CA LEU A 404 -3.51 14.28 -0.03
C LEU A 404 -3.67 12.80 -0.36
N GLY A 405 -2.64 11.97 -0.16
CA GLY A 405 -2.71 10.52 -0.35
C GLY A 405 -3.71 9.85 0.58
N GLY A 406 -3.62 10.14 1.89
CA GLY A 406 -4.57 9.62 2.89
C GLY A 406 -6.01 10.09 2.66
N ALA A 407 -6.20 11.35 2.26
CA ALA A 407 -7.51 11.89 1.91
C ALA A 407 -8.05 11.27 0.62
N ALA A 408 -7.23 11.10 -0.42
CA ALA A 408 -7.63 10.45 -1.66
C ALA A 408 -8.19 9.05 -1.41
N PHE A 409 -7.53 8.26 -0.55
CA PHE A 409 -8.01 6.93 -0.20
C PHE A 409 -9.36 6.98 0.51
N ASN A 410 -9.47 7.75 1.60
CA ASN A 410 -10.72 7.87 2.36
C ASN A 410 -11.89 8.39 1.49
N ASN A 411 -11.63 9.36 0.61
CA ASN A 411 -12.63 9.96 -0.28
C ASN A 411 -13.13 8.97 -1.33
N GLU A 412 -12.22 8.33 -2.07
CA GLU A 412 -12.57 7.42 -3.16
C GLU A 412 -13.15 6.10 -2.63
N PHE A 413 -12.71 5.62 -1.47
CA PHE A 413 -13.35 4.50 -0.77
C PHE A 413 -14.74 4.87 -0.21
N GLY A 414 -14.90 6.11 0.25
CA GLY A 414 -16.14 6.62 0.84
C GLY A 414 -16.25 6.39 2.34
N ARG A 415 -15.20 6.73 3.11
CA ARG A 415 -15.20 6.82 4.59
C ARG A 415 -14.88 8.26 5.01
N PRO A 416 -15.71 8.92 5.84
CA PRO A 416 -15.42 10.27 6.30
C PRO A 416 -14.24 10.28 7.29
N ASN A 417 -13.36 11.28 7.22
CA ASN A 417 -12.23 11.44 8.14
C ASN A 417 -12.55 12.53 9.18
N LEU A 418 -12.85 12.12 10.42
CA LEU A 418 -13.48 12.97 11.44
C LEU A 418 -12.56 13.33 12.61
N GLY A 419 -11.34 12.80 12.63
CA GLY A 419 -10.37 13.06 13.70
C GLY A 419 -8.94 13.12 13.18
N GLY A 420 -8.04 13.62 14.00
CA GLY A 420 -6.63 13.63 13.65
C GLY A 420 -5.76 14.51 14.51
N TYR A 421 -4.46 14.47 14.24
CA TYR A 421 -3.49 15.38 14.84
C TYR A 421 -2.38 15.71 13.84
N PHE A 422 -1.71 16.84 14.07
CA PHE A 422 -0.50 17.20 13.33
C PHE A 422 0.51 17.83 14.28
N ARG A 423 1.72 17.25 14.32
CA ARG A 423 2.84 17.68 15.16
C ARG A 423 4.08 17.94 14.33
N VAL A 424 4.71 19.08 14.57
CA VAL A 424 6.07 19.40 14.12
C VAL A 424 6.98 19.37 15.34
N TYR A 425 8.09 18.65 15.23
CA TYR A 425 9.13 18.65 16.25
C TYR A 425 10.49 18.26 15.66
N GLU A 426 11.47 19.14 15.79
CA GLU A 426 12.88 18.86 15.53
C GLU A 426 13.75 19.84 16.31
N GLN A 427 14.50 19.33 17.30
CA GLN A 427 15.27 20.18 18.21
C GLN A 427 16.45 19.41 18.82
N ALA A 428 17.55 20.14 19.12
CA ALA A 428 18.70 19.62 19.85
C ALA A 428 18.45 19.65 21.37
N VAL A 429 18.09 18.50 21.95
CA VAL A 429 17.85 18.34 23.39
C VAL A 429 18.93 17.44 23.99
N ALA A 430 19.60 17.92 25.01
CA ALA A 430 20.61 17.23 25.82
C ALA A 430 21.73 16.66 24.95
N GLY A 431 22.27 17.51 24.07
CA GLY A 431 23.33 17.16 23.12
C GLY A 431 22.90 16.19 22.02
N VAL A 432 21.61 15.90 21.87
CA VAL A 432 21.09 14.98 20.84
C VAL A 432 19.97 15.64 20.07
N VAL A 433 20.03 15.55 18.74
CA VAL A 433 18.94 16.01 17.89
C VAL A 433 17.80 14.99 17.90
N ARG A 434 16.59 15.46 18.20
CA ARG A 434 15.37 14.66 18.27
C ARG A 434 14.35 15.26 17.31
N GLY A 435 13.77 14.42 16.45
CA GLY A 435 12.75 14.84 15.49
C GLY A 435 12.20 13.68 14.69
N TYR A 436 11.49 13.99 13.61
CA TYR A 436 10.75 13.02 12.79
C TYR A 436 11.16 13.09 11.31
N HIS A 437 12.42 12.77 11.01
CA HIS A 437 12.86 12.52 9.63
C HIS A 437 12.16 11.30 9.03
N LYS A 438 12.11 10.18 9.77
CA LYS A 438 11.09 9.14 9.55
C LYS A 438 9.81 9.68 10.21
N PRO A 439 8.77 10.01 9.45
CA PRO A 439 7.58 10.63 10.00
C PRO A 439 6.79 9.63 10.84
N ILE A 440 5.85 10.14 11.64
CA ILE A 440 4.69 9.34 12.01
C ILE A 440 3.62 9.62 10.97
N MET A 441 3.11 8.58 10.30
CA MET A 441 1.88 8.63 9.53
C MET A 441 0.92 7.62 10.16
N ILE A 442 -0.16 8.11 10.74
CA ILE A 442 -1.20 7.32 11.39
C ILE A 442 -2.46 7.34 10.54
N ALA A 443 -3.05 6.15 10.36
CA ALA A 443 -4.42 5.98 9.91
C ALA A 443 -5.15 5.12 10.94
N GLY A 444 -6.40 5.45 11.24
CA GLY A 444 -7.21 4.68 12.16
C GLY A 444 -8.67 4.93 11.91
N GLY A 445 -9.52 4.15 12.56
CA GLY A 445 -10.93 4.28 12.34
C GLY A 445 -11.80 3.47 13.29
N LEU A 446 -13.09 3.69 13.08
CA LEU A 446 -14.19 3.01 13.73
C LEU A 446 -15.09 2.42 12.66
N GLY A 447 -15.55 1.20 12.91
CA GLY A 447 -16.49 0.49 12.07
C GLY A 447 -17.69 -0.03 12.86
N THR A 448 -18.61 -0.66 12.14
CA THR A 448 -19.75 -1.37 12.74
C THR A 448 -19.70 -2.84 12.37
N ILE A 449 -19.95 -3.70 13.35
CA ILE A 449 -20.02 -5.14 13.16
C ILE A 449 -21.32 -5.68 13.76
N SER A 450 -22.01 -6.54 13.03
CA SER A 450 -23.24 -7.16 13.50
C SER A 450 -22.91 -8.21 14.57
N ALA A 451 -23.67 -8.29 15.66
CA ALA A 451 -23.32 -9.12 16.82
C ALA A 451 -22.98 -10.58 16.48
N GLY A 452 -23.73 -11.19 15.55
CA GLY A 452 -23.52 -12.57 15.09
C GLY A 452 -22.33 -12.78 14.14
N GLN A 453 -21.56 -11.74 13.82
CA GLN A 453 -20.43 -11.79 12.87
C GLN A 453 -19.08 -11.50 13.55
N THR A 454 -19.07 -11.32 14.87
CA THR A 454 -17.89 -10.87 15.64
C THR A 454 -16.75 -11.87 15.71
N HIS A 455 -17.01 -13.15 15.50
CA HIS A 455 -16.03 -14.21 15.63
C HIS A 455 -15.92 -15.00 14.34
N LYS A 456 -14.68 -15.30 13.93
CA LYS A 456 -14.37 -16.27 12.87
C LYS A 456 -14.86 -17.66 13.31
N LEU A 457 -15.28 -18.49 12.36
CA LEU A 457 -15.67 -19.87 12.64
C LEU A 457 -14.52 -20.82 12.31
N PRO A 458 -14.39 -21.95 13.03
CA PRO A 458 -13.49 -23.01 12.61
C PRO A 458 -13.94 -23.60 11.27
N PHE A 459 -12.99 -24.12 10.50
CA PHE A 459 -13.26 -24.78 9.22
C PHE A 459 -12.45 -26.07 9.05
N ALA A 460 -12.96 -26.95 8.19
CA ALA A 460 -12.38 -28.27 7.94
C ALA A 460 -11.53 -28.27 6.65
N ALA A 461 -10.80 -29.37 6.44
CA ALA A 461 -10.21 -29.65 5.14
C ALA A 461 -11.29 -29.64 4.03
N GLY A 462 -10.92 -29.21 2.83
CA GLY A 462 -11.84 -28.99 1.71
C GLY A 462 -12.44 -27.59 1.65
N THR A 463 -12.26 -26.75 2.68
CA THR A 463 -12.66 -25.34 2.64
C THR A 463 -11.86 -24.58 1.59
N LEU A 464 -12.54 -23.73 0.82
CA LEU A 464 -11.91 -22.96 -0.26
C LEU A 464 -11.17 -21.75 0.30
N LEU A 465 -9.96 -21.50 -0.20
CA LEU A 465 -9.13 -20.35 0.14
C LEU A 465 -9.12 -19.38 -1.04
N VAL A 466 -9.63 -18.18 -0.79
CA VAL A 466 -9.96 -17.20 -1.82
C VAL A 466 -9.17 -15.91 -1.60
N GLN A 467 -8.60 -15.36 -2.67
CA GLN A 467 -8.16 -13.98 -2.71
C GLN A 467 -9.30 -13.13 -3.28
N LEU A 468 -9.72 -12.08 -2.57
CA LEU A 468 -10.68 -11.07 -3.03
C LEU A 468 -9.98 -9.73 -3.22
N GLY A 469 -10.35 -9.01 -4.28
CA GLY A 469 -9.89 -7.65 -4.55
C GLY A 469 -8.81 -7.58 -5.62
N GLY A 470 -7.81 -6.72 -5.43
CA GLY A 470 -6.85 -6.35 -6.46
C GLY A 470 -5.94 -7.52 -6.93
N PRO A 471 -5.52 -7.51 -8.21
CA PRO A 471 -4.46 -8.40 -8.68
C PRO A 471 -3.09 -8.02 -8.11
N GLY A 472 -2.18 -9.00 -8.04
CA GLY A 472 -0.80 -8.83 -7.60
C GLY A 472 0.09 -8.16 -8.65
N MET A 473 1.06 -7.39 -8.18
CA MET A 473 2.11 -6.68 -8.88
C MET A 473 3.40 -6.76 -8.05
N ARG A 474 4.56 -6.46 -8.63
CA ARG A 474 5.86 -6.32 -7.98
C ARG A 474 5.93 -5.03 -7.17
N ILE A 475 5.20 -5.03 -6.07
CA ILE A 475 5.07 -3.90 -5.14
C ILE A 475 5.40 -4.39 -3.74
N GLY A 476 6.18 -3.61 -2.99
CA GLY A 476 6.39 -3.87 -1.57
C GLY A 476 7.17 -5.14 -1.26
N MET A 477 8.05 -5.60 -2.16
CA MET A 477 8.87 -6.79 -1.90
C MET A 477 9.73 -6.56 -0.65
N GLY A 478 9.57 -7.39 0.38
CA GLY A 478 10.35 -7.24 1.62
C GLY A 478 9.91 -6.10 2.54
N GLY A 479 8.71 -5.52 2.39
CA GLY A 479 8.27 -4.35 3.17
C GLY A 479 8.27 -4.54 4.69
N GLY A 480 7.88 -5.72 5.18
CA GLY A 480 8.00 -6.12 6.60
C GLY A 480 9.45 -6.06 7.12
N ALA A 481 10.40 -6.61 6.36
CA ALA A 481 11.83 -6.53 6.68
C ALA A 481 12.37 -5.08 6.59
N ALA A 482 12.03 -4.34 5.52
CA ALA A 482 12.48 -2.97 5.30
C ALA A 482 11.97 -2.00 6.37
N SER A 483 10.71 -2.14 6.80
CA SER A 483 10.11 -1.30 7.85
C SER A 483 10.72 -1.50 9.24
N SER A 484 11.30 -2.69 9.47
CA SER A 484 11.99 -3.09 10.71
C SER A 484 13.40 -2.47 10.84
N MET A 485 13.94 -1.84 9.79
CA MET A 485 15.26 -1.20 9.78
C MET A 485 15.22 0.32 10.07
N ALA A 486 16.37 0.88 10.45
CA ALA A 486 16.53 2.32 10.63
C ALA A 486 16.54 3.03 9.26
N ALA A 487 15.83 4.17 9.15
CA ALA A 487 15.84 4.97 7.92
C ALA A 487 17.25 5.54 7.69
N GLY A 488 17.83 5.30 6.50
CA GLY A 488 19.13 5.84 6.12
C GLY A 488 20.19 4.82 5.68
N SER A 489 20.02 3.52 5.96
CA SER A 489 20.99 2.46 5.64
C SER A 489 20.75 1.72 4.33
N ASN A 490 19.70 2.09 3.57
CA ASN A 490 19.26 1.33 2.39
C ASN A 490 19.94 1.80 1.10
N THR A 491 20.03 0.89 0.13
CA THR A 491 20.41 1.20 -1.25
C THR A 491 19.21 1.75 -2.02
N ALA A 492 19.44 2.51 -3.09
CA ALA A 492 18.37 3.09 -3.90
C ALA A 492 17.40 2.02 -4.49
N ALA A 493 17.86 0.78 -4.69
CA ALA A 493 17.02 -0.33 -5.13
C ALA A 493 15.96 -0.71 -4.08
N LEU A 494 16.34 -0.78 -2.80
CA LEU A 494 15.45 -1.07 -1.67
C LEU A 494 14.41 0.05 -1.43
N ASP A 495 14.74 1.29 -1.80
CA ASP A 495 13.80 2.40 -1.71
C ASP A 495 12.68 2.31 -2.75
N PHE A 496 12.94 1.74 -3.94
CA PHE A 496 11.89 1.47 -4.92
C PHE A 496 10.91 0.39 -4.46
N ASP A 497 11.40 -0.64 -3.77
CA ASP A 497 10.54 -1.67 -3.18
C ASP A 497 9.68 -1.11 -2.04
N SER A 498 10.06 0.04 -1.46
CA SER A 498 9.26 0.77 -0.46
C SER A 498 8.17 1.66 -1.06
N VAL A 499 8.12 1.83 -2.39
CA VAL A 499 7.09 2.63 -3.07
C VAL A 499 5.79 1.83 -3.16
N GLN A 500 4.78 2.33 -2.46
CA GLN A 500 3.46 1.71 -2.36
C GLN A 500 2.52 2.16 -3.51
N ARG A 501 1.38 1.48 -3.66
CA ARG A 501 0.35 1.82 -4.66
C ARG A 501 -1.05 1.55 -4.13
N GLY A 502 -1.87 2.58 -3.97
CA GLY A 502 -3.27 2.45 -3.58
C GLY A 502 -4.23 2.58 -4.77
N ASN A 503 -5.27 1.75 -4.81
CA ASN A 503 -6.44 1.87 -5.69
C ASN A 503 -7.75 1.74 -4.89
N PRO A 504 -8.23 2.84 -4.26
CA PRO A 504 -9.33 2.79 -3.30
C PRO A 504 -10.65 2.25 -3.87
N GLU A 505 -10.89 2.44 -5.17
CA GLU A 505 -12.08 1.94 -5.87
C GLU A 505 -12.18 0.40 -5.85
N ILE A 506 -11.06 -0.31 -6.02
CA ILE A 506 -11.03 -1.79 -5.90
C ILE A 506 -11.34 -2.22 -4.47
N GLN A 507 -10.80 -1.51 -3.48
CA GLN A 507 -11.12 -1.81 -2.08
C GLN A 507 -12.59 -1.53 -1.78
N ARG A 508 -13.20 -0.53 -2.42
CA ARG A 508 -14.64 -0.28 -2.31
C ARG A 508 -15.46 -1.43 -2.92
N ARG A 509 -15.10 -1.93 -4.10
CA ARG A 509 -15.72 -3.11 -4.72
C ARG A 509 -15.65 -4.33 -3.79
N ALA A 510 -14.49 -4.58 -3.20
CA ALA A 510 -14.31 -5.66 -2.22
C ALA A 510 -15.17 -5.44 -0.96
N GLN A 511 -15.23 -4.21 -0.44
CA GLN A 511 -16.07 -3.88 0.71
C GLN A 511 -17.56 -4.10 0.43
N GLU A 512 -18.05 -3.88 -0.79
CA GLU A 512 -19.44 -4.18 -1.11
C GLU A 512 -19.72 -5.68 -1.15
N VAL A 513 -18.78 -6.51 -1.64
CA VAL A 513 -18.90 -7.97 -1.52
C VAL A 513 -18.96 -8.40 -0.06
N ILE A 514 -18.07 -7.85 0.79
CA ILE A 514 -18.08 -8.09 2.24
C ILE A 514 -19.43 -7.65 2.85
N ASN A 515 -19.96 -6.49 2.44
CA ASN A 515 -21.26 -5.99 2.87
C ASN A 515 -22.40 -6.95 2.57
N HIS A 516 -22.46 -7.48 1.35
CA HIS A 516 -23.47 -8.47 0.98
C HIS A 516 -23.32 -9.75 1.80
N CYS A 517 -22.08 -10.21 2.03
CA CYS A 517 -21.81 -11.42 2.79
C CYS A 517 -22.33 -11.33 4.23
N TRP A 518 -21.91 -10.33 5.00
CA TRP A 518 -22.36 -10.20 6.40
C TRP A 518 -23.85 -9.81 6.49
N ALA A 519 -24.41 -9.15 5.48
CA ALA A 519 -25.84 -8.85 5.42
C ALA A 519 -26.72 -10.11 5.35
N LEU A 520 -26.20 -11.26 4.90
CA LEU A 520 -26.93 -12.53 4.91
C LEU A 520 -27.06 -13.16 6.31
N GLY A 521 -26.41 -12.60 7.33
CA GLY A 521 -26.50 -13.09 8.70
C GLY A 521 -25.97 -14.52 8.81
N GLN A 522 -26.85 -15.49 9.14
CA GLN A 522 -26.46 -16.90 9.22
C GLN A 522 -26.08 -17.50 7.86
N GLY A 523 -26.60 -16.93 6.76
CA GLY A 523 -26.26 -17.33 5.39
C GLY A 523 -24.94 -16.74 4.86
N ASN A 524 -24.14 -16.07 5.71
CA ASN A 524 -22.87 -15.49 5.32
C ASN A 524 -21.89 -16.59 4.81
N PRO A 525 -21.40 -16.53 3.55
CA PRO A 525 -20.48 -17.51 3.00
C PRO A 525 -19.07 -17.44 3.60
N ILE A 526 -18.72 -16.30 4.19
CA ILE A 526 -17.41 -16.08 4.81
C ILE A 526 -17.35 -16.82 6.15
N VAL A 527 -16.41 -17.73 6.26
CA VAL A 527 -16.15 -18.51 7.47
C VAL A 527 -15.06 -17.82 8.31
N ALA A 528 -14.02 -17.35 7.63
CA ALA A 528 -12.98 -16.49 8.16
C ALA A 528 -12.50 -15.55 7.05
N ILE A 529 -12.06 -14.35 7.43
CA ILE A 529 -11.48 -13.35 6.54
C ILE A 529 -10.26 -12.72 7.23
N HIS A 530 -9.27 -12.32 6.44
CA HIS A 530 -8.09 -11.60 6.89
C HIS A 530 -7.71 -10.54 5.85
N ASP A 531 -7.10 -9.45 6.29
CA ASP A 531 -6.48 -8.49 5.38
C ASP A 531 -5.22 -9.11 4.72
N VAL A 532 -4.80 -8.54 3.61
CA VAL A 532 -3.47 -8.78 3.05
C VAL A 532 -2.64 -7.50 3.23
N GLY A 533 -1.58 -7.58 4.03
CA GLY A 533 -0.68 -6.47 4.34
C GLY A 533 0.79 -6.87 4.14
N ALA A 534 1.61 -6.70 5.19
CA ALA A 534 3.03 -7.04 5.17
C ALA A 534 3.26 -8.54 4.86
N GLY A 535 4.21 -8.83 3.98
CA GLY A 535 4.46 -10.20 3.47
C GLY A 535 3.40 -10.71 2.48
N GLY A 536 2.35 -9.94 2.18
CA GLY A 536 1.36 -10.32 1.18
C GLY A 536 0.58 -11.59 1.53
N ILE A 537 0.17 -12.33 0.49
CA ILE A 537 -0.56 -13.59 0.67
C ILE A 537 0.29 -14.69 1.30
N SER A 538 1.63 -14.55 1.25
CA SER A 538 2.57 -15.43 1.95
C SER A 538 2.48 -15.35 3.47
N ASN A 539 1.98 -14.26 4.03
CA ASN A 539 1.67 -14.17 5.46
C ASN A 539 0.19 -14.44 5.74
N ALA A 540 -0.70 -13.81 4.96
CA ALA A 540 -2.13 -13.82 5.23
C ALA A 540 -2.79 -15.21 5.11
N PHE A 541 -2.38 -16.04 4.14
CA PHE A 541 -2.93 -17.40 4.02
C PHE A 541 -2.44 -18.34 5.14
N PRO A 542 -1.13 -18.40 5.45
CA PRO A 542 -0.66 -19.18 6.59
C PRO A 542 -1.33 -18.79 7.91
N GLU A 543 -1.47 -17.49 8.20
CA GLU A 543 -2.18 -17.03 9.41
C GLU A 543 -3.65 -17.48 9.43
N LEU A 544 -4.34 -17.39 8.29
CA LEU A 544 -5.74 -17.81 8.17
C LEU A 544 -5.94 -19.31 8.44
N VAL A 545 -5.06 -20.17 7.91
CA VAL A 545 -5.19 -21.63 8.07
C VAL A 545 -4.63 -22.13 9.41
N ASP A 546 -3.57 -21.50 9.93
CA ASP A 546 -3.04 -21.78 11.27
C ASP A 546 -4.07 -21.43 12.35
N GLY A 547 -4.80 -20.33 12.18
CA GLY A 547 -5.92 -19.96 13.05
C GLY A 547 -7.03 -21.01 13.15
N ALA A 548 -7.13 -21.92 12.18
CA ALA A 548 -8.03 -23.07 12.18
C ALA A 548 -7.34 -24.42 12.48
N GLY A 549 -6.03 -24.42 12.74
CA GLY A 549 -5.23 -25.62 12.95
C GLY A 549 -5.15 -26.51 11.70
N LYS A 550 -5.06 -25.91 10.51
CA LYS A 550 -5.03 -26.58 9.20
C LYS A 550 -3.74 -26.25 8.44
N GLY A 551 -3.42 -27.11 7.47
CA GLY A 551 -2.52 -26.75 6.37
C GLY A 551 -3.30 -26.35 5.13
N ALA A 552 -2.61 -26.21 4.01
CA ALA A 552 -3.25 -25.88 2.75
C ALA A 552 -2.40 -26.25 1.53
N THR A 553 -3.09 -26.48 0.41
CA THR A 553 -2.49 -26.61 -0.91
C THR A 553 -2.99 -25.50 -1.81
N PHE A 554 -2.06 -24.77 -2.41
CA PHE A 554 -2.30 -23.64 -3.30
C PHE A 554 -1.78 -23.92 -4.71
N ASP A 555 -2.39 -23.25 -5.68
CA ASP A 555 -1.96 -23.23 -7.07
C ASP A 555 -1.48 -21.81 -7.43
N LEU A 556 -0.17 -21.67 -7.66
CA LEU A 556 0.48 -20.40 -7.99
C LEU A 556 -0.16 -19.74 -9.23
N ARG A 557 -0.61 -20.53 -10.20
CA ARG A 557 -1.19 -20.05 -11.46
C ARG A 557 -2.57 -19.43 -11.28
N LYS A 558 -3.22 -19.68 -10.13
CA LYS A 558 -4.52 -19.10 -9.80
C LYS A 558 -4.41 -17.77 -9.07
N VAL A 559 -3.21 -17.34 -8.66
CA VAL A 559 -3.01 -16.02 -8.05
C VAL A 559 -3.27 -14.96 -9.13
N PRO A 560 -4.25 -14.05 -8.94
CA PRO A 560 -4.52 -12.98 -9.90
C PRO A 560 -3.34 -12.01 -9.98
N LEU A 561 -2.90 -11.66 -11.19
CA LEU A 561 -1.76 -10.77 -11.46
C LEU A 561 -2.14 -9.71 -12.50
N GLU A 562 -1.60 -8.50 -12.35
CA GLU A 562 -1.82 -7.37 -13.29
C GLU A 562 -0.67 -7.23 -14.30
N GLU A 563 0.46 -7.89 -14.04
CA GLU A 563 1.66 -7.83 -14.88
C GLU A 563 2.27 -9.21 -15.11
N SER A 564 2.91 -9.35 -16.28
CA SER A 564 3.65 -10.56 -16.66
C SER A 564 5.08 -10.54 -16.12
N GLY A 565 5.72 -11.71 -16.12
CA GLY A 565 7.15 -11.80 -15.79
C GLY A 565 7.48 -11.74 -14.31
N LEU A 566 6.52 -12.05 -13.43
CA LEU A 566 6.77 -12.16 -11.99
C LEU A 566 7.38 -13.52 -11.65
N ALA A 567 8.47 -13.51 -10.88
CA ALA A 567 9.06 -14.70 -10.29
C ALA A 567 8.11 -15.31 -9.24
N PRO A 568 8.19 -16.61 -8.93
CA PRO A 568 7.34 -17.24 -7.93
C PRO A 568 7.34 -16.53 -6.55
N LYS A 569 8.51 -16.04 -6.10
CA LYS A 569 8.61 -15.24 -4.87
C LYS A 569 7.85 -13.91 -4.96
N GLU A 570 7.85 -13.27 -6.12
CA GLU A 570 7.17 -12.00 -6.35
C GLU A 570 5.66 -12.21 -6.39
N ILE A 571 5.19 -13.27 -7.04
CA ILE A 571 3.76 -13.64 -7.05
C ILE A 571 3.23 -13.86 -5.64
N TRP A 572 3.98 -14.60 -4.81
CA TRP A 572 3.52 -15.01 -3.49
C TRP A 572 3.74 -13.97 -2.38
N CYS A 573 4.85 -13.22 -2.43
CA CYS A 573 5.28 -12.36 -1.32
C CYS A 573 5.11 -10.86 -1.57
N ASN A 574 4.58 -10.44 -2.72
CA ASN A 574 4.32 -9.01 -2.96
C ASN A 574 3.27 -8.45 -1.98
N GLU A 575 3.43 -7.18 -1.63
CA GLU A 575 2.51 -6.44 -0.76
C GLU A 575 1.57 -5.56 -1.60
N SER A 576 1.11 -6.08 -2.75
CA SER A 576 0.05 -5.40 -3.51
C SER A 576 -1.18 -5.20 -2.65
N GLN A 577 -1.82 -4.06 -2.85
CA GLN A 577 -2.87 -3.54 -1.98
C GLN A 577 -4.27 -4.02 -2.38
N GLU A 578 -5.27 -3.63 -1.59
CA GLU A 578 -6.69 -3.92 -1.83
C GLU A 578 -7.03 -5.41 -1.93
N ARG A 579 -6.31 -6.26 -1.19
CA ARG A 579 -6.51 -7.71 -1.16
C ARG A 579 -6.96 -8.20 0.21
N TYR A 580 -7.80 -9.24 0.21
CA TYR A 580 -8.25 -9.97 1.38
C TYR A 580 -8.09 -11.46 1.13
N THR A 581 -7.80 -12.24 2.17
CA THR A 581 -7.90 -13.71 2.13
C THR A 581 -9.17 -14.15 2.83
N LEU A 582 -9.87 -15.13 2.24
CA LEU A 582 -11.12 -15.65 2.78
C LEU A 582 -11.10 -17.18 2.80
N ALA A 583 -11.68 -17.74 3.86
CA ALA A 583 -12.11 -19.12 3.90
C ALA A 583 -13.62 -19.16 3.60
N ILE A 584 -13.99 -19.85 2.52
CA ILE A 584 -15.38 -19.93 2.03
C ILE A 584 -15.83 -21.39 2.00
N ASN A 585 -17.08 -21.61 2.44
CA ASN A 585 -17.74 -22.91 2.29
C ASN A 585 -17.94 -23.22 0.78
N PRO A 586 -17.43 -24.35 0.26
CA PRO A 586 -17.59 -24.73 -1.15
C PRO A 586 -19.04 -24.66 -1.65
N ASP A 587 -20.01 -25.05 -0.83
CA ASP A 587 -21.43 -25.07 -1.21
C ASP A 587 -22.01 -23.67 -1.45
N LEU A 588 -21.36 -22.65 -0.87
CA LEU A 588 -21.77 -21.24 -0.98
C LEU A 588 -20.90 -20.46 -1.97
N LEU A 589 -19.95 -21.10 -2.65
CA LEU A 589 -19.16 -20.44 -3.69
C LEU A 589 -20.05 -19.82 -4.78
N PRO A 590 -21.03 -20.52 -5.40
CA PRO A 590 -21.84 -19.92 -6.47
C PRO A 590 -22.62 -18.66 -6.03
N LEU A 591 -22.94 -18.58 -4.74
CA LEU A 591 -23.58 -17.41 -4.16
C LEU A 591 -22.58 -16.23 -4.03
N PHE A 592 -21.35 -16.51 -3.57
CA PHE A 592 -20.26 -15.54 -3.51
C PHE A 592 -19.87 -15.01 -4.90
N GLU A 593 -19.78 -15.88 -5.91
CA GLU A 593 -19.46 -15.49 -7.29
C GLU A 593 -20.46 -14.47 -7.85
N GLN A 594 -21.75 -14.66 -7.59
CA GLN A 594 -22.78 -13.71 -8.01
C GLN A 594 -22.63 -12.34 -7.35
N MET A 595 -22.26 -12.30 -6.06
CA MET A 595 -21.98 -11.04 -5.35
C MET A 595 -20.76 -10.34 -5.95
N ALA A 596 -19.66 -11.07 -6.15
CA ALA A 596 -18.43 -10.54 -6.71
C ALA A 596 -18.65 -10.03 -8.15
N GLN A 597 -19.35 -10.78 -9.00
CA GLN A 597 -19.67 -10.36 -10.36
C GLN A 597 -20.55 -9.10 -10.38
N ARG A 598 -21.55 -9.02 -9.50
CA ARG A 598 -22.41 -7.83 -9.39
C ARG A 598 -21.63 -6.59 -8.99
N GLU A 599 -20.70 -6.72 -8.05
CA GLU A 599 -19.85 -5.61 -7.61
C GLU A 599 -18.62 -5.42 -8.50
N ARG A 600 -18.48 -6.25 -9.54
CA ARG A 600 -17.30 -6.32 -10.41
C ARG A 600 -16.02 -6.51 -9.59
N CYS A 601 -16.08 -7.11 -8.41
CA CYS A 601 -14.88 -7.32 -7.60
C CYS A 601 -14.11 -8.55 -8.11
N PRO A 602 -12.82 -8.44 -8.45
CA PRO A 602 -12.04 -9.61 -8.82
C PRO A 602 -11.88 -10.54 -7.63
N PHE A 603 -11.92 -11.84 -7.87
CA PHE A 603 -11.54 -12.84 -6.88
C PHE A 603 -10.99 -14.08 -7.57
N SER A 604 -10.28 -14.93 -6.83
CA SER A 604 -9.84 -16.24 -7.30
C SER A 604 -9.77 -17.23 -6.16
N VAL A 605 -10.22 -18.47 -6.41
CA VAL A 605 -9.99 -19.61 -5.51
C VAL A 605 -8.57 -20.11 -5.75
N VAL A 606 -7.66 -19.71 -4.87
CA VAL A 606 -6.22 -19.98 -5.01
C VAL A 606 -5.78 -21.29 -4.38
N GLY A 607 -6.56 -21.83 -3.44
CA GLY A 607 -6.19 -23.04 -2.73
C GLY A 607 -7.32 -23.67 -1.94
N VAL A 608 -6.99 -24.74 -1.24
CA VAL A 608 -7.91 -25.54 -0.43
C VAL A 608 -7.23 -25.90 0.89
N ALA A 609 -7.97 -25.80 2.00
CA ALA A 609 -7.49 -26.21 3.32
C ALA A 609 -7.33 -27.73 3.40
N THR A 610 -6.32 -28.19 4.13
CA THR A 610 -5.98 -29.62 4.28
C THR A 610 -5.77 -30.01 5.75
N ASP A 611 -5.93 -31.29 6.06
CA ASP A 611 -5.61 -31.81 7.40
C ASP A 611 -4.11 -32.07 7.61
N ALA A 612 -3.32 -32.15 6.52
CA ALA A 612 -1.88 -32.23 6.62
C ALA A 612 -1.33 -30.90 7.15
N PRO A 613 -0.49 -30.88 8.20
CA PRO A 613 0.02 -29.64 8.80
C PRO A 613 1.17 -29.02 7.99
N ALA A 614 0.96 -28.84 6.69
CA ALA A 614 1.93 -28.31 5.75
C ALA A 614 1.29 -27.27 4.83
N LEU A 615 2.11 -26.30 4.43
CA LEU A 615 1.81 -25.35 3.38
C LEU A 615 2.47 -25.85 2.09
N VAL A 616 1.65 -26.14 1.08
CA VAL A 616 2.12 -26.56 -0.26
C VAL A 616 1.67 -25.52 -1.28
N LEU A 617 2.60 -25.03 -2.09
CA LEU A 617 2.33 -24.16 -3.24
C LEU A 617 2.89 -24.82 -4.49
N GLU A 618 2.00 -25.16 -5.42
CA GLU A 618 2.35 -25.84 -6.67
C GLU A 618 2.25 -24.87 -7.85
N ASP A 619 3.17 -24.96 -8.81
CA ASP A 619 3.02 -24.30 -10.12
C ASP A 619 2.08 -25.13 -11.02
N GLY A 620 0.78 -25.00 -10.77
CA GLY A 620 -0.28 -25.84 -11.34
C GLY A 620 -0.46 -27.16 -10.59
N PRO A 621 -1.65 -27.80 -10.68
CA PRO A 621 -1.93 -29.01 -9.91
C PRO A 621 -0.96 -30.16 -10.23
N GLY A 622 -0.24 -30.65 -9.21
CA GLY A 622 0.79 -31.68 -9.35
C GLY A 622 2.07 -31.23 -10.06
N GLY A 623 2.26 -29.92 -10.24
CA GLY A 623 3.44 -29.30 -10.82
C GLY A 623 4.62 -29.23 -9.85
N GLU A 624 5.60 -28.38 -10.16
CA GLU A 624 6.73 -28.12 -9.27
C GLU A 624 6.24 -27.50 -7.96
N ARG A 625 6.70 -28.03 -6.82
CA ARG A 625 6.39 -27.49 -5.50
C ARG A 625 7.33 -26.34 -5.18
N VAL A 626 6.80 -25.13 -5.35
CA VAL A 626 7.46 -23.87 -5.03
C VAL A 626 7.63 -23.72 -3.51
N ILE A 627 6.65 -24.19 -2.75
CA ILE A 627 6.69 -24.30 -1.29
C ILE A 627 6.25 -25.71 -0.90
N ASP A 628 6.99 -26.34 0.01
CA ASP A 628 6.61 -27.60 0.64
C ASP A 628 7.06 -27.61 2.10
N MET A 629 6.49 -26.70 2.89
CA MET A 629 6.98 -26.36 4.22
C MET A 629 5.98 -26.80 5.30
N PRO A 630 6.40 -27.59 6.30
CA PRO A 630 5.60 -27.84 7.49
C PRO A 630 5.24 -26.53 8.21
N MET A 631 4.01 -26.43 8.71
CA MET A 631 3.53 -25.20 9.37
C MET A 631 4.36 -24.85 10.62
N ASP A 632 4.91 -25.84 11.32
CA ASP A 632 5.78 -25.64 12.48
C ASP A 632 7.19 -25.13 12.12
N VAL A 633 7.63 -25.32 10.87
CA VAL A 633 8.85 -24.71 10.34
C VAL A 633 8.59 -23.24 9.98
N LEU A 634 7.46 -22.94 9.35
CA LEU A 634 7.11 -21.58 8.96
C LEU A 634 6.81 -20.68 10.17
N LEU A 635 5.89 -21.15 11.03
CA LEU A 635 5.35 -20.40 12.16
C LEU A 635 6.02 -20.76 13.48
N GLY A 636 7.03 -21.62 13.44
CA GLY A 636 7.86 -22.00 14.58
C GLY A 636 8.39 -20.78 15.34
N LYS A 637 8.64 -20.98 16.64
CA LYS A 637 9.10 -19.91 17.52
C LYS A 637 10.62 -19.99 17.67
N PRO A 638 11.40 -19.05 17.10
CA PRO A 638 12.76 -18.84 17.57
C PRO A 638 12.75 -18.46 19.07
N PRO A 639 13.88 -18.61 19.79
CA PRO A 639 13.97 -18.25 21.20
C PRO A 639 13.40 -16.85 21.50
N LYS A 640 12.72 -16.72 22.64
CA LYS A 640 12.14 -15.44 23.05
C LYS A 640 13.24 -14.40 23.23
N MET A 641 13.08 -13.24 22.59
CA MET A 641 14.01 -12.11 22.74
C MET A 641 14.13 -11.70 24.22
N HIS A 642 15.36 -11.47 24.68
CA HIS A 642 15.65 -10.86 25.98
C HIS A 642 16.33 -9.51 25.77
N ARG A 643 15.85 -8.48 26.48
CA ARG A 643 16.42 -7.12 26.45
C ARG A 643 16.93 -6.73 27.83
N ASP A 644 18.24 -6.62 27.95
CA ASP A 644 18.90 -6.05 29.13
C ASP A 644 19.25 -4.58 28.83
N VAL A 645 18.66 -3.66 29.59
CA VAL A 645 18.73 -2.22 29.34
C VAL A 645 18.93 -1.42 30.62
N ALA A 646 19.50 -0.22 30.50
CA ALA A 646 19.71 0.70 31.61
C ALA A 646 18.93 2.00 31.43
N ARG A 647 18.51 2.62 32.53
CA ARG A 647 17.90 3.96 32.52
C ARG A 647 18.96 5.02 32.20
N VAL A 648 18.63 5.92 31.27
CA VAL A 648 19.50 7.04 30.88
C VAL A 648 18.95 8.34 31.48
N ALA A 649 19.66 8.90 32.45
CA ALA A 649 19.36 10.23 32.98
C ALA A 649 19.88 11.32 32.01
N ARG A 650 19.04 12.32 31.72
CA ARG A 650 19.42 13.51 30.95
C ARG A 650 19.14 14.74 31.81
N ALA A 651 20.11 15.64 31.92
CA ALA A 651 19.96 16.91 32.63
C ALA A 651 19.97 18.05 31.63
N GLU A 652 19.08 19.02 31.84
CA GLU A 652 18.94 20.22 31.01
C GLU A 652 18.90 21.46 31.89
N ALA A 653 19.28 22.59 31.31
CA ALA A 653 19.14 23.87 31.99
C ALA A 653 17.65 24.17 32.23
N PRO A 654 17.26 24.74 33.39
CA PRO A 654 15.91 25.23 33.59
C PRO A 654 15.52 26.25 32.49
N LEU A 655 14.24 26.27 32.14
CA LEU A 655 13.70 27.23 31.17
C LEU A 655 14.03 28.67 31.59
N ASN A 656 14.82 29.37 30.77
CA ASN A 656 15.16 30.77 30.99
C ASN A 656 14.23 31.68 30.20
N LEU A 657 13.41 32.45 30.91
CA LEU A 657 12.46 33.40 30.32
C LEU A 657 12.92 34.87 30.43
N THR A 658 14.15 35.11 30.88
CA THR A 658 14.70 36.47 31.03
C THR A 658 14.74 37.17 29.67
N GLY A 659 14.08 38.33 29.57
CA GLY A 659 14.04 39.13 28.33
C GLY A 659 13.05 38.63 27.27
N VAL A 660 12.31 37.54 27.53
CA VAL A 660 11.31 37.00 26.61
C VAL A 660 10.00 37.79 26.70
N GLN A 661 9.55 38.36 25.59
CA GLN A 661 8.29 39.10 25.54
C GLN A 661 7.10 38.16 25.31
N LEU A 662 6.05 38.29 26.13
CA LEU A 662 4.86 37.44 26.03
C LEU A 662 4.16 37.56 24.67
N ALA A 663 4.07 38.77 24.12
CA ALA A 663 3.43 38.99 22.81
C ALA A 663 4.12 38.19 21.70
N ASP A 664 5.45 38.23 21.65
CA ASP A 664 6.26 37.54 20.64
C ASP A 664 6.10 36.01 20.76
N VAL A 665 6.12 35.49 21.99
CA VAL A 665 5.92 34.06 22.25
C VAL A 665 4.50 33.63 21.90
N ALA A 666 3.49 34.43 22.24
CA ALA A 666 2.10 34.12 21.92
C ALA A 666 1.91 34.01 20.39
N PHE A 667 2.45 34.95 19.62
CA PHE A 667 2.41 34.87 18.16
C PHE A 667 3.21 33.69 17.61
N SER A 668 4.38 33.39 18.18
CA SER A 668 5.19 32.22 17.82
C SER A 668 4.43 30.92 18.04
N VAL A 669 3.78 30.77 19.20
CA VAL A 669 2.94 29.61 19.53
C VAL A 669 1.77 29.47 18.58
N LEU A 670 1.05 30.56 18.27
CA LEU A 670 -0.08 30.53 17.33
C LEU A 670 0.34 30.17 15.90
N ARG A 671 1.54 30.56 15.49
CA ARG A 671 2.13 30.25 14.17
C ARG A 671 2.72 28.84 14.10
N HIS A 672 3.13 28.27 15.23
CA HIS A 672 3.74 26.95 15.25
C HIS A 672 2.77 25.91 14.64
N PRO A 673 3.18 25.10 13.64
CA PRO A 673 2.26 24.25 12.89
C PRO A 673 1.46 23.27 13.74
N THR A 674 2.03 22.78 14.86
CA THR A 674 1.32 21.96 15.85
C THR A 674 0.08 22.66 16.45
N VAL A 675 0.09 23.98 16.60
CA VAL A 675 -1.00 24.77 17.22
C VAL A 675 -1.87 25.48 16.17
N ALA A 676 -1.27 25.97 15.09
CA ALA A 676 -1.95 26.71 14.03
C ALA A 676 -3.18 25.98 13.44
N SER A 677 -4.03 26.70 12.70
CA SER A 677 -5.21 26.11 12.05
C SER A 677 -4.87 24.89 11.20
N LYS A 678 -5.67 23.83 11.32
CA LYS A 678 -5.51 22.57 10.58
C LYS A 678 -6.38 22.48 9.34
N ARG A 679 -6.96 23.60 8.88
CA ARG A 679 -7.92 23.62 7.75
C ARG A 679 -7.41 22.86 6.51
N PHE A 680 -6.13 22.98 6.18
CA PHE A 680 -5.51 22.30 5.04
C PHE A 680 -5.54 20.76 5.13
N LEU A 681 -5.58 20.19 6.35
CA LEU A 681 -5.71 18.75 6.59
C LEU A 681 -7.17 18.29 6.66
N VAL A 682 -8.09 19.21 6.93
CA VAL A 682 -9.50 18.90 7.19
C VAL A 682 -10.32 18.98 5.91
N THR A 683 -10.16 20.03 5.11
CA THR A 683 -11.04 20.28 3.95
C THR A 683 -10.75 19.39 2.74
N ILE A 684 -9.60 18.73 2.73
CA ILE A 684 -9.21 17.80 1.66
C ILE A 684 -9.90 16.43 1.80
N GLY A 685 -10.33 16.07 3.02
CA GLY A 685 -11.04 14.82 3.30
C GLY A 685 -12.55 15.04 3.42
N ASP A 686 -13.33 14.08 2.92
CA ASP A 686 -14.77 14.01 3.10
C ASP A 686 -15.10 13.87 4.60
N ARG A 687 -16.19 14.54 5.03
CA ARG A 687 -16.67 14.54 6.43
C ARG A 687 -18.16 14.25 6.54
N THR A 688 -18.80 13.78 5.47
CA THR A 688 -20.26 13.71 5.33
C THR A 688 -20.77 12.40 4.74
N VAL A 689 -19.94 11.67 3.99
CA VAL A 689 -20.32 10.42 3.35
C VAL A 689 -20.86 9.42 4.38
N GLY A 690 -21.93 8.72 4.00
CA GLY A 690 -22.68 7.82 4.87
C GLY A 690 -23.79 8.50 5.68
N GLY A 691 -23.80 9.82 5.85
CA GLY A 691 -24.89 10.55 6.52
C GLY A 691 -25.03 10.28 8.03
N LEU A 692 -23.99 9.71 8.66
CA LEU A 692 -23.99 9.32 10.08
C LEU A 692 -23.07 10.19 10.95
N ASN A 693 -22.58 11.31 10.41
CA ASN A 693 -21.74 12.24 11.16
C ASN A 693 -22.59 13.24 11.96
N HIS A 694 -22.36 13.32 13.27
CA HIS A 694 -22.97 14.33 14.14
C HIS A 694 -22.01 15.49 14.49
N ARG A 695 -20.69 15.26 14.47
CA ARG A 695 -19.67 16.27 14.80
C ARG A 695 -18.41 16.06 13.96
N ASP A 696 -18.07 17.05 13.14
CA ASP A 696 -16.79 17.15 12.46
C ASP A 696 -15.86 18.18 13.13
N GLN A 697 -14.66 18.31 12.57
CA GLN A 697 -13.59 19.20 13.02
C GLN A 697 -13.94 20.69 12.87
N MET A 698 -14.85 21.06 11.96
CA MET A 698 -15.31 22.44 11.82
C MET A 698 -16.39 22.75 12.86
N VAL A 699 -16.26 23.88 13.57
CA VAL A 699 -17.13 24.22 14.70
C VAL A 699 -17.70 25.61 14.53
N GLY A 700 -19.01 25.71 14.68
CA GLY A 700 -19.73 26.98 14.60
C GLY A 700 -19.96 27.47 13.17
N PRO A 701 -20.44 28.73 13.02
CA PRO A 701 -20.75 29.31 11.71
C PRO A 701 -19.56 29.66 10.79
N TRP A 702 -18.30 29.58 11.26
CA TRP A 702 -17.13 30.15 10.58
C TRP A 702 -16.13 29.12 10.06
#